data_AF-A0A3D4IM23-F1
#
_entry.id   AF-A0A3D4IM23-F1
#
_cell.length_a   1.000
_cell.length_b   1.000
_cell.length_c   1.000
_cell.angle_alpha   90.00
_cell.angle_beta   90.00
_cell.angle_gamma   90.00
#
_symmetry.space_group_name_H-M   'P 1'
#
loop_
_entity.id
_entity.type
_entity.pdbx_description
1 polymer ?
#
loop_
_entity_poly.entity_id
_entity_poly.type
_entity_poly.pdbx_seq_one_letter_code
_entity_poly.pdbx_strand_id
1 'polypeptide(L)'
;TQIRDAAISPDGKQIAFTALNRLYTMALPNGTPKRVSDFNFTEAQPAWNADGTQLAWVTWENNEAGHIYKVNFKAKTIRPVRLTTEAGLYTEPAWSYSNNRIVFMRGSAQVLKDNSDPFYINGQDKIMWISGDGGAATVIDHSNGRSTPHFVKSKDRIYLYSNKDGLVSIRWDGSDQKEHIKVTGITTYGSLLEANSCMLKENAQEPKKEPSNAAVIRMSPEGDKALAQINNEIYVVEVPVTGGDTPKVSVAEADKSQFPAQKLTQLGGEFASWKTNGKAVYFTLGNALFTYDLDSAKAKELEIKKKKAEEEKKKKEAKKDDKKDDEKSNGAKEKDESYKPAELRIKVKTQRDIPSGKVLLQNARIITMKGNEVIEKGDVLIENSRIKQVGPAGSISTDGSTKKIDLNGKTIVPGFVDTHAHMWPSWGIHKSQIWMYAANLAYGVTTTRDPQTSASDVITYGDMVEAGEMIGPRIYSTGPGVGFWAYNLKSYEQAKDILRQYSEYYNTKTIKMYLTGNRQHRQWIIQAAREQKLMPTTEGGLDFKLNMTNLIDGYPGHEHSLPIYPLYSDLATSIAKSKMAYTPTLLVAYGGPWAENFYYSTENVNSDPKLNHFTAKSELDQKSRRRPGWFMEEEHVFQDHAKFVNDVVKAGGLAGVGSHGQLQGLGYHWELWSIASGGMNNLDALKVATILGATSLGLDGDLGSVEAGKLADLVILDKNPIENIRNTNTVYQVMKNGRLYDGNTLDEVYPTVRKAPSFGNEQARPENVPGLNR
;
A
#
# COMPACT_ATOMS: atom_id res chain seq x y z
N THR A 1 13.70 -3.15 3.22
CA THR A 1 12.82 -2.03 2.92
C THR A 1 12.86 -1.67 1.45
N GLN A 2 11.75 -1.13 0.95
CA GLN A 2 11.60 -0.58 -0.39
C GLN A 2 12.55 0.62 -0.58
N ILE A 3 13.10 0.77 -1.78
CA ILE A 3 13.73 2.02 -2.23
C ILE A 3 12.75 2.77 -3.11
N ARG A 4 12.63 4.09 -2.90
CA ARG A 4 11.72 4.97 -3.63
C ARG A 4 12.48 6.11 -4.27
N ASP A 5 11.88 6.71 -5.29
CA ASP A 5 12.37 7.91 -5.96
C ASP A 5 13.84 7.83 -6.41
N ALA A 6 14.27 6.68 -6.92
CA ALA A 6 15.67 6.48 -7.32
C ALA A 6 16.10 7.48 -8.40
N ALA A 7 17.16 8.24 -8.12
CA ALA A 7 17.77 9.21 -9.02
C ALA A 7 19.25 8.89 -9.23
N ILE A 8 19.62 8.55 -10.47
CA ILE A 8 21.00 8.25 -10.85
C ILE A 8 21.74 9.55 -11.17
N SER A 9 22.99 9.67 -10.72
CA SER A 9 23.84 10.81 -11.06
C SER A 9 24.12 10.87 -12.58
N PRO A 10 24.37 12.06 -13.15
CA PRO A 10 24.58 12.20 -14.58
C PRO A 10 25.68 11.34 -15.20
N ASP A 11 26.72 11.02 -14.42
CA ASP A 11 27.83 10.15 -14.83
C ASP A 11 27.54 8.64 -14.66
N GLY A 12 26.38 8.28 -14.08
CA GLY A 12 25.96 6.90 -13.82
C GLY A 12 26.69 6.22 -12.66
N LYS A 13 27.47 6.96 -11.86
CA LYS A 13 28.32 6.38 -10.80
C LYS A 13 27.70 6.40 -9.41
N GLN A 14 26.62 7.14 -9.20
CA GLN A 14 25.94 7.23 -7.93
C GLN A 14 24.43 7.13 -8.10
N ILE A 15 23.75 6.67 -7.05
CA ILE A 15 22.30 6.71 -6.89
C ILE A 15 21.98 7.50 -5.63
N ALA A 16 20.95 8.33 -5.71
CA ALA A 16 20.23 8.89 -4.57
C ALA A 16 18.83 8.24 -4.51
N PHE A 17 18.35 7.91 -3.32
CA PHE A 17 17.04 7.26 -3.16
C PHE A 17 16.50 7.42 -1.74
N THR A 18 15.20 7.24 -1.59
CA THR A 18 14.50 7.28 -0.30
C THR A 18 14.28 5.86 0.22
N ALA A 19 14.54 5.64 1.51
CA ALA A 19 14.19 4.40 2.21
C ALA A 19 13.87 4.71 3.68
N LEU A 20 12.79 4.14 4.23
CA LEU A 20 12.31 4.48 5.59
C LEU A 20 12.11 6.00 5.79
N ASN A 21 11.61 6.68 4.75
CA ASN A 21 11.45 8.14 4.71
C ASN A 21 12.76 8.94 4.88
N ARG A 22 13.94 8.33 4.70
CA ARG A 22 15.24 9.00 4.77
C ARG A 22 15.94 8.98 3.43
N LEU A 23 16.72 10.03 3.16
CA LEU A 23 17.50 10.14 1.93
C LEU A 23 18.88 9.49 2.06
N TYR A 24 19.21 8.64 1.09
CA TYR A 24 20.49 7.96 0.97
C TYR A 24 21.17 8.27 -0.36
N THR A 25 22.51 8.22 -0.35
CA THR A 25 23.33 8.09 -1.56
C THR A 25 24.17 6.82 -1.51
N MET A 26 24.48 6.25 -2.67
CA MET A 26 25.32 5.06 -2.79
C MET A 26 26.12 5.12 -4.10
N ALA A 27 27.40 4.76 -4.04
CA ALA A 27 28.20 4.56 -5.25
C ALA A 27 27.75 3.27 -5.96
N LEU A 28 27.68 3.30 -7.28
CA LEU A 28 27.31 2.14 -8.10
C LEU A 28 28.56 1.42 -8.65
N PRO A 29 28.51 0.08 -8.81
CA PRO A 29 27.42 -0.81 -8.40
C PRO A 29 27.54 -1.29 -6.93
N ASN A 30 28.71 -1.17 -6.31
CA ASN A 30 29.05 -1.91 -5.08
C ASN A 30 29.22 -1.04 -3.82
N GLY A 31 28.75 0.20 -3.83
CA GLY A 31 28.81 1.08 -2.67
C GLY A 31 27.89 0.64 -1.54
N THR A 32 28.07 1.24 -0.37
CA THR A 32 27.13 1.10 0.77
C THR A 32 26.26 2.35 0.86
N PRO A 33 24.93 2.22 1.05
CA PRO A 33 24.06 3.38 1.28
C PRO A 33 24.53 4.24 2.47
N LYS A 34 24.54 5.55 2.28
CA LYS A 34 24.90 6.54 3.30
C LYS A 34 23.82 7.62 3.39
N ARG A 35 23.43 7.96 4.61
CA ARG A 35 22.51 9.08 4.88
C ARG A 35 23.07 10.38 4.34
N VAL A 36 22.22 11.19 3.71
CA VAL A 36 22.58 12.53 3.19
C VAL A 36 22.47 13.61 4.26
N SER A 37 21.55 13.44 5.22
CA SER A 37 21.30 14.33 6.34
C SER A 37 21.05 13.53 7.64
N ASP A 38 20.96 14.23 8.75
CA ASP A 38 20.53 13.76 10.07
C ASP A 38 19.04 14.05 10.36
N PHE A 39 18.26 14.49 9.37
CA PHE A 39 16.85 14.81 9.54
C PHE A 39 16.02 13.57 9.97
N ASN A 40 14.96 13.83 10.74
CA ASN A 40 14.07 12.82 11.31
C ASN A 40 12.63 12.88 10.76
N PHE A 41 12.37 13.78 9.81
CA PHE A 41 11.13 13.83 9.01
C PHE A 41 11.35 13.21 7.62
N THR A 42 10.33 13.23 6.76
CA THR A 42 10.42 12.61 5.43
C THR A 42 11.31 13.40 4.50
N GLU A 43 12.27 12.72 3.86
CA GLU A 43 13.08 13.23 2.76
C GLU A 43 12.76 12.41 1.50
N ALA A 44 12.44 13.07 0.39
CA ALA A 44 11.93 12.38 -0.80
C ALA A 44 12.31 13.05 -2.12
N GLN A 45 12.05 12.35 -3.23
CA GLN A 45 12.16 12.85 -4.60
C GLN A 45 13.48 13.59 -4.90
N PRO A 46 14.65 12.92 -4.73
CA PRO A 46 15.93 13.52 -5.02
C PRO A 46 16.13 13.82 -6.51
N ALA A 47 16.85 14.91 -6.81
CA ALA A 47 17.19 15.34 -8.16
C ALA A 47 18.63 15.88 -8.23
N TRP A 48 19.44 15.27 -9.09
CA TRP A 48 20.81 15.70 -9.36
C TRP A 48 20.84 16.93 -10.28
N ASN A 49 21.79 17.82 -10.05
CA ASN A 49 22.13 18.83 -11.04
C ASN A 49 22.90 18.24 -12.23
N ALA A 50 23.06 19.03 -13.30
CA ALA A 50 23.61 18.55 -14.59
C ALA A 50 25.02 17.95 -14.51
N ASP A 51 25.87 18.42 -13.58
CA ASP A 51 27.24 17.94 -13.40
C ASP A 51 27.39 16.89 -12.28
N GLY A 52 26.29 16.53 -11.60
CA GLY A 52 26.26 15.53 -10.54
C GLY A 52 26.94 15.94 -9.23
N THR A 53 27.25 17.23 -9.03
CA THR A 53 27.94 17.73 -7.84
C THR A 53 26.99 18.18 -6.74
N GLN A 54 25.74 18.47 -7.10
CA GLN A 54 24.70 18.90 -6.18
C GLN A 54 23.48 17.99 -6.30
N LEU A 55 22.84 17.75 -5.16
CA LEU A 55 21.62 16.98 -5.04
C LEU A 55 20.59 17.85 -4.33
N ALA A 56 19.42 18.03 -4.95
CA ALA A 56 18.25 18.66 -4.34
C ALA A 56 17.22 17.58 -3.97
N TRP A 57 16.39 17.84 -2.96
CA TRP A 57 15.30 16.95 -2.56
C TRP A 57 14.19 17.74 -1.87
N VAL A 58 13.02 17.14 -1.73
CA VAL A 58 11.90 17.70 -0.96
C VAL A 58 11.81 17.07 0.41
N THR A 59 11.26 17.82 1.36
CA THR A 59 10.99 17.32 2.71
C THR A 59 9.51 17.45 3.03
N TRP A 60 8.97 16.54 3.83
CA TRP A 60 7.59 16.60 4.32
C TRP A 60 7.53 16.28 5.80
N GLU A 61 6.92 17.18 6.57
CA GLU A 61 6.74 17.07 8.00
C GLU A 61 5.29 17.40 8.39
N ASN A 62 4.77 16.66 9.37
CA ASN A 62 3.36 16.76 9.77
C ASN A 62 2.96 18.18 10.19
N ASN A 63 3.84 18.90 10.91
CA ASN A 63 3.51 20.20 11.53
C ASN A 63 4.13 21.41 10.81
N GLU A 64 5.31 21.25 10.21
CA GLU A 64 6.03 22.33 9.54
C GLU A 64 5.83 22.37 8.03
N ALA A 65 5.05 21.42 7.49
CA ALA A 65 4.91 21.15 6.06
C ALA A 65 6.25 20.79 5.41
N GLY A 66 6.54 21.29 4.21
CA GLY A 66 7.70 20.88 3.42
C GLY A 66 8.53 22.02 2.88
N HIS A 67 9.74 21.68 2.45
CA HIS A 67 10.71 22.58 1.82
C HIS A 67 11.55 21.86 0.76
N ILE A 68 12.30 22.63 -0.03
CA ILE A 68 13.35 22.08 -0.90
C ILE A 68 14.71 22.33 -0.24
N TYR A 69 15.52 21.28 -0.12
CA TYR A 69 16.89 21.33 0.36
C TYR A 69 17.86 20.94 -0.76
N LYS A 70 19.12 21.34 -0.60
CA LYS A 70 20.23 20.85 -1.41
C LYS A 70 21.47 20.52 -0.59
N VAL A 71 22.36 19.74 -1.18
CA VAL A 71 23.72 19.51 -0.70
C VAL A 71 24.70 19.64 -1.86
N ASN A 72 25.92 20.13 -1.58
CA ASN A 72 27.02 20.18 -2.54
C ASN A 72 28.14 19.25 -2.09
N PHE A 73 28.39 18.17 -2.83
CA PHE A 73 29.39 17.15 -2.50
C PHE A 73 30.84 17.63 -2.74
N LYS A 74 31.04 18.77 -3.42
CA LYS A 74 32.35 19.41 -3.59
C LYS A 74 32.68 20.43 -2.49
N ALA A 75 31.74 20.74 -1.60
CA ALA A 75 31.99 21.68 -0.51
C ALA A 75 32.98 21.09 0.52
N LYS A 76 33.78 21.96 1.17
CA LYS A 76 34.68 21.56 2.26
C LYS A 76 33.92 20.88 3.41
N THR A 77 32.70 21.33 3.66
CA THR A 77 31.77 20.76 4.64
C THR A 77 30.46 20.45 3.93
N ILE A 78 30.16 19.16 3.83
CA ILE A 78 28.94 18.65 3.21
C ILE A 78 27.81 18.78 4.23
N ARG A 79 26.88 19.71 4.00
CA ARG A 79 25.70 19.91 4.84
C ARG A 79 24.48 20.30 4.00
N PRO A 80 23.26 19.89 4.41
CA PRO A 80 22.03 20.38 3.81
C PRO A 80 21.90 21.91 3.89
N VAL A 81 21.38 22.52 2.83
CA VAL A 81 21.03 23.94 2.75
C VAL A 81 19.60 24.06 2.24
N ARG A 82 18.74 24.75 2.99
CA ARG A 82 17.36 25.03 2.58
C ARG A 82 17.36 26.05 1.44
N LEU A 83 16.62 25.76 0.37
CA LEU A 83 16.48 26.66 -0.79
C LEU A 83 15.25 27.56 -0.68
N THR A 84 14.13 27.01 -0.21
CA THR A 84 12.87 27.74 -0.12
C THR A 84 12.74 28.52 1.18
N THR A 85 12.06 29.66 1.12
CA THR A 85 11.77 30.53 2.28
C THR A 85 10.39 30.28 2.86
N GLU A 86 9.42 29.91 2.02
CA GLU A 86 8.05 29.59 2.44
C GLU A 86 7.88 28.10 2.68
N ALA A 87 7.05 27.75 3.67
CA ALA A 87 6.59 26.38 3.85
C ALA A 87 5.51 26.04 2.80
N GLY A 88 5.47 24.79 2.37
CA GLY A 88 4.50 24.31 1.39
C GLY A 88 4.58 22.81 1.17
N LEU A 89 3.71 22.29 0.32
CA LEU A 89 3.87 20.94 -0.21
C LEU A 89 4.71 21.04 -1.50
N TYR A 90 5.97 20.65 -1.43
CA TYR A 90 6.87 20.63 -2.59
C TYR A 90 6.99 19.21 -3.12
N THR A 91 6.88 19.04 -4.44
CA THR A 91 7.10 17.75 -5.10
C THR A 91 7.83 17.89 -6.43
N GLU A 92 8.45 16.80 -6.87
CA GLU A 92 9.02 16.58 -8.19
C GLU A 92 10.03 17.67 -8.62
N PRO A 93 11.09 17.94 -7.83
CA PRO A 93 12.13 18.87 -8.24
C PRO A 93 12.87 18.33 -9.47
N ALA A 94 13.15 19.21 -10.43
CA ALA A 94 13.89 18.90 -11.64
C ALA A 94 14.88 20.01 -11.97
N TRP A 95 16.16 19.67 -12.11
CA TRP A 95 17.20 20.61 -12.51
C TRP A 95 17.24 20.82 -14.02
N SER A 96 17.35 22.08 -14.44
CA SER A 96 17.67 22.41 -15.83
C SER A 96 19.08 21.97 -16.20
N TYR A 97 19.27 21.53 -17.44
CA TYR A 97 20.60 21.21 -17.98
C TYR A 97 21.41 22.45 -18.36
N SER A 98 20.74 23.55 -18.70
CA SER A 98 21.35 24.76 -19.26
C SER A 98 21.55 25.85 -18.22
N ASN A 99 20.65 25.94 -17.24
CA ASN A 99 20.57 27.07 -16.32
C ASN A 99 20.64 26.58 -14.86
N ASN A 100 21.15 27.40 -13.93
CA ASN A 100 21.14 27.11 -12.49
C ASN A 100 19.73 27.28 -11.89
N ARG A 101 18.74 26.54 -12.41
CA ARG A 101 17.32 26.63 -12.04
C ARG A 101 16.74 25.24 -11.77
N ILE A 102 15.88 25.18 -10.76
CA ILE A 102 15.13 24.00 -10.36
C ILE A 102 13.65 24.28 -10.56
N VAL A 103 12.97 23.50 -11.39
CA VAL A 103 11.49 23.51 -11.52
C VAL A 103 10.92 22.49 -10.55
N PHE A 104 9.76 22.78 -9.97
CA PHE A 104 9.07 21.90 -9.04
C PHE A 104 7.56 22.20 -9.03
N MET A 105 6.80 21.26 -8.48
CA MET A 105 5.37 21.44 -8.21
C MET A 105 5.17 21.93 -6.77
N ARG A 106 4.17 22.79 -6.56
CA ARG A 106 3.86 23.34 -5.24
C ARG A 106 2.35 23.32 -4.93
N GLY A 107 2.01 22.78 -3.77
CA GLY A 107 0.75 23.01 -3.04
C GLY A 107 0.97 23.86 -1.78
N SER A 108 -0.12 24.32 -1.16
CA SER A 108 -0.02 25.08 0.09
C SER A 108 0.42 24.19 1.26
N ALA A 109 0.96 24.81 2.32
CA ALA A 109 1.29 24.07 3.55
C ALA A 109 0.04 23.44 4.17
N GLN A 110 -1.11 24.10 4.05
CA GLN A 110 -2.39 23.62 4.59
C GLN A 110 -2.83 22.31 3.93
N VAL A 111 -2.61 22.16 2.62
CA VAL A 111 -2.92 20.93 1.89
C VAL A 111 -2.14 19.74 2.47
N LEU A 112 -0.87 19.91 2.86
CA LEU A 112 -0.12 18.82 3.50
C LEU A 112 -0.66 18.46 4.89
N LYS A 113 -1.03 19.49 5.66
CA LYS A 113 -1.50 19.33 7.05
C LYS A 113 -2.87 18.65 7.11
N ASP A 114 -3.84 19.17 6.36
CA ASP A 114 -5.25 18.78 6.49
C ASP A 114 -5.61 17.51 5.74
N ASN A 115 -4.73 17.02 4.86
CA ASN A 115 -5.06 15.88 4.01
C ASN A 115 -5.22 14.60 4.84
N SER A 116 -6.45 14.09 4.87
CA SER A 116 -6.82 12.76 5.38
C SER A 116 -7.08 11.75 4.27
N ASP A 117 -7.10 12.19 3.01
CA ASP A 117 -7.40 11.35 1.86
C ASP A 117 -6.16 10.65 1.26
N PRO A 118 -6.34 9.54 0.52
CA PRO A 118 -5.28 8.91 -0.26
C PRO A 118 -4.69 9.86 -1.33
N PHE A 119 -5.48 10.83 -1.79
CA PHE A 119 -5.13 11.78 -2.83
C PHE A 119 -4.92 13.18 -2.25
N TYR A 120 -3.86 13.88 -2.68
CA TYR A 120 -3.68 15.30 -2.37
C TYR A 120 -4.38 16.18 -3.38
N ILE A 121 -5.65 16.50 -3.13
CA ILE A 121 -6.37 17.49 -3.92
C ILE A 121 -5.62 18.84 -3.80
N ASN A 122 -5.28 19.43 -4.95
CA ASN A 122 -4.47 20.66 -5.04
C ASN A 122 -3.04 20.55 -4.45
N GLY A 123 -2.52 19.34 -4.23
CA GLY A 123 -1.16 19.14 -3.74
C GLY A 123 -0.06 19.59 -4.69
N GLN A 124 -0.41 19.72 -5.98
CA GLN A 124 0.45 20.18 -7.06
C GLN A 124 -0.21 21.35 -7.82
N ASP A 125 -0.76 22.35 -7.12
CA ASP A 125 -1.50 23.47 -7.74
C ASP A 125 -0.65 24.32 -8.70
N LYS A 126 0.62 24.57 -8.37
CA LYS A 126 1.49 25.49 -9.14
C LYS A 126 2.73 24.81 -9.68
N ILE A 127 3.15 25.22 -10.87
CA ILE A 127 4.47 24.96 -11.42
C ILE A 127 5.33 26.17 -11.11
N MET A 128 6.46 25.97 -10.44
CA MET A 128 7.33 27.05 -10.00
C MET A 128 8.78 26.74 -10.30
N TRP A 129 9.63 27.77 -10.31
CA TRP A 129 11.08 27.59 -10.34
C TRP A 129 11.79 28.42 -9.28
N ILE A 130 12.97 27.96 -8.87
CA ILE A 130 13.88 28.65 -7.95
C ILE A 130 15.32 28.56 -8.48
N SER A 131 16.16 29.54 -8.14
CA SER A 131 17.60 29.45 -8.37
C SER A 131 18.17 28.25 -7.62
N GLY A 132 19.15 27.57 -8.22
CA GLY A 132 19.91 26.53 -7.52
C GLY A 132 20.61 27.06 -6.26
N ASP A 133 20.83 28.37 -6.14
CA ASP A 133 21.41 29.02 -4.96
C ASP A 133 20.38 29.42 -3.89
N GLY A 134 19.09 29.20 -4.15
CA GLY A 134 17.99 29.52 -3.26
C GLY A 134 17.39 30.90 -3.47
N GLY A 135 16.50 31.31 -2.58
CA GLY A 135 15.83 32.63 -2.61
C GLY A 135 14.36 32.57 -2.94
N ALA A 136 13.82 33.65 -3.51
CA ALA A 136 12.41 33.72 -3.87
C ALA A 136 12.08 32.82 -5.07
N ALA A 137 11.07 31.96 -4.91
CA ALA A 137 10.56 31.15 -6.00
C ALA A 137 9.63 31.95 -6.91
N THR A 138 9.68 31.69 -8.21
CA THR A 138 8.87 32.35 -9.24
C THR A 138 7.80 31.39 -9.76
N VAL A 139 6.56 31.85 -9.85
CA VAL A 139 5.46 31.08 -10.46
C VAL A 139 5.65 31.06 -11.97
N ILE A 140 5.51 29.88 -12.58
CA ILE A 140 5.48 29.70 -14.03
C ILE A 140 4.04 29.72 -14.50
N ASP A 141 3.20 28.84 -13.93
CA ASP A 141 1.79 28.68 -14.28
C ASP A 141 1.07 27.86 -13.19
N HIS A 142 -0.26 27.82 -13.24
CA HIS A 142 -1.03 26.77 -12.57
C HIS A 142 -0.77 25.43 -13.23
N SER A 143 -0.78 24.34 -12.48
CA SER A 143 -0.51 23.01 -13.03
C SER A 143 -1.58 22.59 -14.03
N ASN A 144 -2.87 22.86 -13.74
CA ASN A 144 -4.00 22.43 -14.57
C ASN A 144 -3.93 20.92 -14.92
N GLY A 145 -3.50 20.10 -13.95
CA GLY A 145 -3.31 18.66 -14.13
C GLY A 145 -2.00 18.25 -14.81
N ARG A 146 -1.09 19.20 -15.07
CA ARG A 146 0.29 18.91 -15.52
C ARG A 146 1.20 18.59 -14.34
N SER A 147 2.06 17.60 -14.47
CA SER A 147 3.04 17.18 -13.46
C SER A 147 4.33 16.69 -14.11
N THR A 148 5.23 16.10 -13.34
CA THR A 148 6.47 15.46 -13.75
C THR A 148 7.36 16.39 -14.59
N PRO A 149 7.81 17.55 -14.05
CA PRO A 149 8.74 18.41 -14.78
C PRO A 149 10.04 17.67 -15.13
N HIS A 150 10.52 17.86 -16.36
CA HIS A 150 11.78 17.32 -16.86
C HIS A 150 12.28 18.12 -18.08
N PHE A 151 13.49 17.81 -18.53
CA PHE A 151 14.19 18.60 -19.54
C PHE A 151 14.83 17.75 -20.65
N VAL A 152 15.00 18.39 -21.81
CA VAL A 152 15.77 17.90 -22.95
C VAL A 152 16.99 18.80 -23.11
N LYS A 153 18.19 18.25 -23.28
CA LYS A 153 19.45 19.02 -23.29
C LYS A 153 19.50 20.08 -24.39
N SER A 154 18.94 19.76 -25.56
CA SER A 154 19.00 20.61 -26.75
C SER A 154 17.91 21.67 -26.83
N LYS A 155 17.01 21.75 -25.83
CA LYS A 155 15.82 22.61 -25.85
C LYS A 155 15.67 23.36 -24.54
N ASP A 156 15.48 24.68 -24.62
CA ASP A 156 15.22 25.52 -23.45
C ASP A 156 13.70 25.59 -23.14
N ARG A 157 13.14 24.45 -22.71
CA ARG A 157 11.71 24.30 -22.39
C ARG A 157 11.51 23.32 -21.24
N ILE A 158 10.38 23.46 -20.55
CA ILE A 158 9.96 22.57 -19.47
C ILE A 158 9.00 21.54 -20.05
N TYR A 159 9.35 20.25 -19.97
CA TYR A 159 8.48 19.16 -20.37
C TYR A 159 7.71 18.64 -19.16
N LEU A 160 6.44 18.29 -19.38
CA LEU A 160 5.47 17.92 -18.35
C LEU A 160 4.59 16.78 -18.86
N TYR A 161 4.03 16.01 -17.94
CA TYR A 161 2.98 15.03 -18.22
C TYR A 161 1.60 15.61 -17.88
N SER A 162 0.59 15.37 -18.72
CA SER A 162 -0.82 15.72 -18.51
C SER A 162 -1.68 14.49 -18.76
N ASN A 163 -2.57 14.15 -17.82
CA ASN A 163 -3.51 13.03 -18.01
C ASN A 163 -4.46 13.25 -19.20
N LYS A 164 -4.73 14.51 -19.56
CA LYS A 164 -5.59 14.87 -20.70
C LYS A 164 -4.82 14.91 -22.02
N ASP A 165 -3.63 15.51 -21.99
CA ASP A 165 -2.89 15.92 -23.19
C ASP A 165 -1.66 15.06 -23.47
N GLY A 166 -1.33 14.12 -22.60
CA GLY A 166 -0.13 13.29 -22.69
C GLY A 166 1.13 14.08 -22.36
N LEU A 167 2.19 13.91 -23.15
CA LEU A 167 3.44 14.65 -22.99
C LEU A 167 3.29 16.05 -23.59
N VAL A 168 3.51 17.08 -22.78
CA VAL A 168 3.45 18.48 -23.20
C VAL A 168 4.74 19.22 -22.84
N SER A 169 4.93 20.42 -23.39
CA SER A 169 6.00 21.33 -22.95
C SER A 169 5.57 22.78 -23.00
N ILE A 170 6.10 23.59 -22.08
CA ILE A 170 5.84 25.03 -21.95
C ILE A 170 7.15 25.82 -21.92
N ARG A 171 7.06 27.13 -22.14
CA ARG A 171 8.16 28.07 -21.85
C ARG A 171 8.26 28.37 -20.36
N TRP A 172 9.36 29.00 -19.97
CA TRP A 172 9.63 29.42 -18.58
C TRP A 172 8.63 30.46 -18.02
N ASP A 173 7.85 31.09 -18.88
CA ASP A 173 6.77 32.04 -18.54
C ASP A 173 5.37 31.40 -18.62
N GLY A 174 5.29 30.08 -18.77
CA GLY A 174 4.02 29.33 -18.88
C GLY A 174 3.40 29.32 -20.28
N SER A 175 3.90 30.14 -21.21
CA SER A 175 3.31 30.29 -22.54
C SER A 175 3.69 29.18 -23.54
N ASP A 176 3.05 29.24 -24.71
CA ASP A 176 3.39 28.41 -25.89
C ASP A 176 3.33 26.91 -25.59
N GLN A 177 2.26 26.41 -24.96
CA GLN A 177 2.13 24.97 -24.70
C GLN A 177 2.15 24.18 -26.02
N LYS A 178 2.96 23.12 -26.06
CA LYS A 178 3.06 22.18 -27.18
C LYS A 178 2.79 20.77 -26.71
N GLU A 179 1.90 20.06 -27.40
CA GLU A 179 1.66 18.63 -27.21
C GLU A 179 2.64 17.81 -28.08
N HIS A 180 3.13 16.69 -27.56
CA HIS A 180 4.13 15.86 -28.22
C HIS A 180 3.64 14.45 -28.54
N ILE A 181 3.00 13.77 -27.57
CA ILE A 181 2.52 12.39 -27.75
C ILE A 181 1.53 12.00 -26.65
N LYS A 182 0.54 11.18 -27.01
CA LYS A 182 -0.32 10.43 -26.08
C LYS A 182 -0.05 8.94 -26.24
N VAL A 183 0.08 8.21 -25.14
CA VAL A 183 0.37 6.76 -25.17
C VAL A 183 -0.72 5.99 -24.43
N THR A 184 -1.24 4.94 -25.07
CA THR A 184 -2.24 4.02 -24.50
C THR A 184 -1.70 2.59 -24.52
N GLY A 185 -2.11 1.73 -23.59
CA GLY A 185 -1.65 0.35 -23.48
C GLY A 185 -2.73 -0.69 -23.77
N ILE A 186 -2.58 -1.83 -23.10
CA ILE A 186 -3.52 -2.95 -23.21
C ILE A 186 -4.93 -2.53 -22.78
N THR A 187 -5.92 -3.20 -23.34
CA THR A 187 -7.26 -3.24 -22.76
C THR A 187 -7.27 -4.32 -21.69
N THR A 188 -7.57 -3.94 -20.46
CA THR A 188 -7.69 -4.88 -19.34
C THR A 188 -9.06 -5.53 -19.33
N TYR A 189 -9.32 -6.41 -18.36
CA TYR A 189 -10.68 -6.87 -18.17
C TYR A 189 -11.52 -5.66 -17.74
N GLY A 190 -12.73 -5.51 -18.31
CA GLY A 190 -13.61 -4.40 -17.93
C GLY A 190 -14.26 -4.67 -16.58
N SER A 191 -14.53 -3.62 -15.81
CA SER A 191 -15.47 -3.64 -14.68
C SER A 191 -16.43 -2.48 -14.78
N LEU A 192 -17.64 -2.68 -14.26
CA LEU A 192 -18.55 -1.58 -13.98
C LEU A 192 -17.96 -0.74 -12.84
N LEU A 193 -17.22 0.33 -13.18
CA LEU A 193 -16.81 1.36 -12.23
C LEU A 193 -18.00 2.30 -12.02
N GLU A 194 -18.96 1.91 -11.19
CA GLU A 194 -19.85 2.88 -10.55
C GLU A 194 -19.45 3.01 -9.09
N ALA A 195 -18.94 4.19 -8.75
CA ALA A 195 -18.11 4.46 -7.58
C ALA A 195 -18.78 4.32 -6.20
N ASN A 196 -20.00 3.76 -6.09
CA ASN A 196 -20.72 3.70 -4.81
C ASN A 196 -21.83 2.63 -4.75
N SER A 197 -21.80 1.58 -5.56
CA SER A 197 -22.84 0.57 -5.49
C SER A 197 -22.28 -0.84 -5.51
N CYS A 198 -22.25 -1.48 -4.34
CA CYS A 198 -22.30 -2.94 -4.21
C CYS A 198 -23.64 -3.53 -4.70
N MET A 199 -24.33 -2.81 -5.59
CA MET A 199 -25.61 -3.12 -6.19
C MET A 199 -25.42 -3.08 -7.70
N LEU A 200 -25.64 -4.19 -8.38
CA LEU A 200 -25.80 -4.18 -9.83
C LEU A 200 -27.13 -3.48 -10.13
N LYS A 201 -27.11 -2.40 -10.91
CA LYS A 201 -28.34 -1.79 -11.42
C LYS A 201 -29.05 -2.78 -12.34
N GLU A 202 -30.38 -2.81 -12.30
CA GLU A 202 -31.20 -3.62 -13.23
C GLU A 202 -30.90 -3.33 -14.71
N ASN A 203 -30.37 -2.13 -15.02
CA ASN A 203 -30.03 -1.67 -16.37
C ASN A 203 -28.52 -1.54 -16.62
N ALA A 204 -27.67 -2.25 -15.88
CA ALA A 204 -26.22 -2.13 -16.03
C ALA A 204 -25.77 -2.51 -17.46
N GLN A 205 -25.15 -1.57 -18.16
CA GLN A 205 -24.53 -1.83 -19.47
C GLN A 205 -23.21 -2.57 -19.30
N GLU A 206 -22.80 -3.36 -20.30
CA GLU A 206 -21.45 -3.94 -20.26
C GLU A 206 -20.40 -2.82 -20.09
N PRO A 207 -19.43 -2.99 -19.18
CA PRO A 207 -18.43 -1.97 -18.97
C PRO A 207 -17.63 -1.72 -20.24
N LYS A 208 -17.50 -0.44 -20.61
CA LYS A 208 -16.70 -0.04 -21.78
C LYS A 208 -15.27 -0.53 -21.59
N LYS A 209 -14.81 -1.33 -22.53
CA LYS A 209 -13.44 -1.86 -22.59
C LYS A 209 -12.53 -0.84 -23.27
N GLU A 210 -12.08 0.15 -22.50
CA GLU A 210 -11.16 1.17 -23.01
C GLU A 210 -9.69 0.74 -22.80
N PRO A 211 -8.78 1.15 -23.69
CA PRO A 211 -7.34 0.97 -23.47
C PRO A 211 -6.86 1.71 -22.23
N SER A 212 -5.93 1.12 -21.47
CA SER A 212 -5.29 1.81 -20.34
C SER A 212 -4.54 3.05 -20.81
N ASN A 213 -4.68 4.16 -20.08
CA ASN A 213 -3.87 5.36 -20.32
C ASN A 213 -2.52 5.23 -19.62
N ALA A 214 -1.51 5.95 -20.12
CA ALA A 214 -0.28 6.16 -19.37
C ALA A 214 -0.56 6.85 -18.03
N ALA A 215 0.17 6.47 -16.99
CA ALA A 215 0.20 7.14 -15.70
C ALA A 215 1.23 8.27 -15.69
N VAL A 216 2.32 8.11 -16.45
CA VAL A 216 3.40 9.08 -16.63
C VAL A 216 3.99 8.93 -18.02
N ILE A 217 4.37 10.05 -18.66
CA ILE A 217 5.20 10.08 -19.86
C ILE A 217 6.37 11.06 -19.63
N ARG A 218 7.62 10.64 -19.89
CA ARG A 218 8.79 11.55 -19.83
C ARG A 218 9.66 11.44 -21.08
N MET A 219 9.95 12.59 -21.68
CA MET A 219 10.88 12.74 -22.78
C MET A 219 12.29 12.31 -22.39
N SER A 220 12.98 11.63 -23.30
CA SER A 220 14.42 11.34 -23.25
C SER A 220 15.20 12.65 -23.15
N PRO A 221 16.32 12.71 -22.41
CA PRO A 221 17.21 13.86 -22.40
C PRO A 221 17.70 14.31 -23.80
N GLU A 222 17.69 13.41 -24.79
CA GLU A 222 18.08 13.69 -26.18
C GLU A 222 16.90 14.19 -27.05
N GLY A 223 15.65 13.99 -26.60
CA GLY A 223 14.44 14.56 -27.22
C GLY A 223 13.82 13.75 -28.36
N ASP A 224 14.26 12.51 -28.59
CA ASP A 224 13.84 11.63 -29.70
C ASP A 224 12.89 10.50 -29.29
N LYS A 225 12.87 10.14 -28.00
CA LYS A 225 12.04 9.07 -27.43
C LYS A 225 11.35 9.55 -26.16
N ALA A 226 10.29 8.87 -25.76
CA ALA A 226 9.64 9.06 -24.47
C ALA A 226 9.52 7.71 -23.76
N LEU A 227 9.70 7.72 -22.43
CA LEU A 227 9.27 6.60 -21.60
C LEU A 227 7.80 6.81 -21.22
N ALA A 228 7.04 5.74 -21.14
CA ALA A 228 5.67 5.75 -20.66
C ALA A 228 5.46 4.61 -19.66
N GLN A 229 4.87 4.91 -18.51
CA GLN A 229 4.42 3.90 -17.56
C GLN A 229 2.92 3.70 -17.74
N ILE A 230 2.49 2.48 -18.04
CA ILE A 230 1.07 2.13 -18.22
C ILE A 230 0.77 0.92 -17.34
N ASN A 231 -0.25 1.05 -16.48
CA ASN A 231 -0.47 0.13 -15.36
C ASN A 231 0.82 0.02 -14.55
N ASN A 232 1.40 -1.18 -14.42
CA ASN A 232 2.70 -1.36 -13.76
C ASN A 232 3.87 -1.51 -14.74
N GLU A 233 3.66 -1.41 -16.05
CA GLU A 233 4.66 -1.75 -17.07
C GLU A 233 5.31 -0.50 -17.67
N ILE A 234 6.60 -0.59 -17.99
CA ILE A 234 7.40 0.50 -18.55
C ILE A 234 7.64 0.24 -20.03
N TYR A 235 7.42 1.27 -20.83
CA TYR A 235 7.61 1.28 -22.27
C TYR A 235 8.52 2.42 -22.68
N VAL A 236 9.22 2.24 -23.79
CA VAL A 236 9.87 3.32 -24.54
C VAL A 236 9.22 3.41 -25.90
N VAL A 237 8.88 4.62 -26.33
CA VAL A 237 8.28 4.92 -27.63
C VAL A 237 9.09 6.00 -28.33
N GLU A 238 9.25 5.90 -29.65
CA GLU A 238 9.75 7.01 -30.44
C GLU A 238 8.72 8.14 -30.51
N VAL A 239 9.19 9.39 -30.43
CA VAL A 239 8.31 10.57 -30.51
C VAL A 239 8.38 11.11 -31.93
N PRO A 240 7.32 10.94 -32.74
CA PRO A 240 7.32 11.46 -34.10
C PRO A 240 7.17 12.98 -34.10
N VAL A 241 7.89 13.64 -35.01
CA VAL A 241 7.73 15.08 -35.24
C VAL A 241 6.55 15.27 -36.19
N THR A 242 5.40 15.71 -35.67
CA THR A 242 4.22 16.04 -36.49
C THR A 242 3.99 17.54 -36.53
N GLY A 243 3.55 18.06 -37.69
CA GLY A 243 3.14 19.45 -37.86
C GLY A 243 1.64 19.70 -37.67
N GLY A 244 0.91 18.69 -37.16
CA GLY A 244 -0.56 18.68 -37.02
C GLY A 244 -0.99 18.11 -35.66
N ASP A 245 -2.04 17.27 -35.64
CA ASP A 245 -2.58 16.70 -34.40
C ASP A 245 -1.53 15.92 -33.59
N THR A 246 -1.75 15.90 -32.26
CA THR A 246 -0.91 15.15 -31.31
C THR A 246 -0.93 13.65 -31.62
N PRO A 247 0.24 13.03 -31.88
CA PRO A 247 0.35 11.60 -32.13
C PRO A 247 -0.23 10.77 -30.99
N LYS A 248 -1.05 9.77 -31.33
CA LYS A 248 -1.57 8.78 -30.38
C LYS A 248 -0.94 7.42 -30.70
N VAL A 249 -0.20 6.87 -29.74
CA VAL A 249 0.56 5.63 -29.91
C VAL A 249 0.02 4.55 -28.98
N SER A 250 -0.34 3.40 -29.53
CA SER A 250 -0.75 2.25 -28.73
C SER A 250 0.43 1.29 -28.51
N VAL A 251 0.66 0.90 -27.27
CA VAL A 251 1.68 -0.10 -26.87
C VAL A 251 1.05 -1.39 -26.33
N ALA A 252 -0.23 -1.63 -26.63
CA ALA A 252 -0.91 -2.89 -26.30
C ALA A 252 -0.16 -4.11 -26.88
N GLU A 253 0.32 -3.97 -28.12
CA GLU A 253 1.25 -4.87 -28.80
C GLU A 253 2.43 -4.03 -29.30
N ALA A 254 3.41 -3.77 -28.42
CA ALA A 254 4.48 -2.81 -28.69
C ALA A 254 5.28 -3.12 -29.97
N ASP A 255 5.45 -4.40 -30.31
CA ASP A 255 6.13 -4.89 -31.52
C ASP A 255 5.35 -4.58 -32.82
N LYS A 256 4.05 -4.30 -32.72
CA LYS A 256 3.17 -3.93 -33.85
C LYS A 256 2.66 -2.49 -33.75
N SER A 257 3.26 -1.68 -32.88
CA SER A 257 2.87 -0.28 -32.71
C SER A 257 3.12 0.54 -33.98
N GLN A 258 2.36 1.61 -34.18
CA GLN A 258 2.47 2.48 -35.36
C GLN A 258 3.84 3.17 -35.46
N PHE A 259 4.46 3.40 -34.31
CA PHE A 259 5.81 3.95 -34.18
C PHE A 259 6.65 2.96 -33.36
N PRO A 260 7.98 2.91 -33.55
CA PRO A 260 8.81 1.98 -32.81
C PRO A 260 8.60 2.12 -31.30
N ALA A 261 8.18 1.03 -30.67
CA ALA A 261 7.88 0.94 -29.26
C ALA A 261 8.46 -0.36 -28.69
N GLN A 262 8.84 -0.32 -27.42
CA GLN A 262 9.44 -1.46 -26.73
C GLN A 262 8.93 -1.52 -25.29
N LYS A 263 8.46 -2.70 -24.88
CA LYS A 263 8.18 -3.00 -23.47
C LYS A 263 9.49 -3.35 -22.77
N LEU A 264 9.82 -2.66 -21.69
CA LEU A 264 11.08 -2.85 -20.96
C LEU A 264 10.96 -3.84 -19.79
N THR A 265 9.75 -3.99 -19.25
CA THR A 265 9.49 -4.75 -18.03
C THR A 265 8.72 -6.05 -18.29
N GLN A 266 9.09 -7.08 -17.53
CA GLN A 266 8.31 -8.32 -17.40
C GLN A 266 7.56 -8.38 -16.05
N LEU A 267 8.17 -7.78 -15.03
CA LEU A 267 7.69 -7.77 -13.64
C LEU A 267 7.07 -6.41 -13.27
N GLY A 268 6.84 -5.52 -14.23
CA GLY A 268 6.57 -4.11 -13.95
C GLY A 268 7.74 -3.34 -13.30
N GLY A 269 7.49 -2.08 -12.95
CA GLY A 269 8.49 -1.21 -12.34
C GLY A 269 7.93 0.16 -11.92
N GLU A 270 8.55 0.72 -10.90
CA GLU A 270 8.23 2.01 -10.28
C GLU A 270 9.39 3.00 -10.45
N PHE A 271 9.11 4.30 -10.29
CA PHE A 271 10.12 5.38 -10.25
C PHE A 271 11.09 5.40 -11.45
N ALA A 272 10.55 5.18 -12.65
CA ALA A 272 11.36 5.06 -13.86
C ALA A 272 11.99 6.40 -14.29
N SER A 273 13.25 6.35 -14.71
CA SER A 273 14.02 7.51 -15.15
C SER A 273 15.02 7.19 -16.26
N TRP A 274 15.39 8.20 -17.04
CA TRP A 274 16.36 8.07 -18.10
C TRP A 274 17.79 8.16 -17.57
N LYS A 275 18.69 7.37 -18.15
CA LYS A 275 20.12 7.73 -18.17
C LYS A 275 20.29 9.02 -18.95
N THR A 276 21.19 9.88 -18.51
CA THR A 276 21.39 11.22 -19.08
C THR A 276 21.72 11.23 -20.56
N ASN A 277 22.26 10.15 -21.13
CA ASN A 277 22.54 10.03 -22.57
C ASN A 277 21.37 9.44 -23.38
N GLY A 278 20.21 9.18 -22.77
CA GLY A 278 19.03 8.62 -23.43
C GLY A 278 19.15 7.14 -23.85
N LYS A 279 20.25 6.46 -23.51
CA LYS A 279 20.51 5.08 -23.99
C LYS A 279 20.07 3.96 -23.04
N ALA A 280 19.68 4.31 -21.83
CA ALA A 280 19.22 3.35 -20.83
C ALA A 280 18.10 3.94 -19.99
N VAL A 281 17.24 3.06 -19.47
CA VAL A 281 16.18 3.39 -18.52
C VAL A 281 16.47 2.67 -17.21
N TYR A 282 16.39 3.42 -16.12
CA TYR A 282 16.42 2.91 -14.76
C TYR A 282 15.00 2.81 -14.23
N PHE A 283 14.72 1.81 -13.41
CA PHE A 283 13.49 1.70 -12.65
C PHE A 283 13.73 0.83 -11.42
N THR A 284 12.83 0.90 -10.45
CA THR A 284 12.94 0.14 -9.21
C THR A 284 11.72 -0.72 -8.96
N LEU A 285 11.90 -1.79 -8.21
CA LEU A 285 10.80 -2.59 -7.69
C LEU A 285 11.20 -3.12 -6.32
N GLY A 286 10.46 -2.78 -5.28
CA GLY A 286 10.86 -3.09 -3.91
C GLY A 286 12.23 -2.51 -3.59
N ASN A 287 13.23 -3.35 -3.32
CA ASN A 287 14.60 -2.94 -3.03
C ASN A 287 15.58 -3.12 -4.21
N ALA A 288 15.08 -3.45 -5.40
CA ALA A 288 15.90 -3.68 -6.59
C ALA A 288 15.94 -2.44 -7.48
N LEU A 289 17.12 -2.11 -7.97
CA LEU A 289 17.34 -1.20 -9.10
C LEU A 289 17.58 -2.03 -10.36
N PHE A 290 16.81 -1.74 -11.40
CA PHE A 290 16.97 -2.32 -12.73
C PHE A 290 17.57 -1.29 -13.69
N THR A 291 18.44 -1.77 -14.57
CA THR A 291 19.00 -1.00 -15.69
C THR A 291 18.71 -1.71 -16.99
N TYR A 292 17.88 -1.10 -17.83
CA TYR A 292 17.59 -1.58 -19.18
C TYR A 292 18.42 -0.78 -20.19
N ASP A 293 19.39 -1.43 -20.84
CA ASP A 293 20.22 -0.81 -21.87
C ASP A 293 19.61 -1.04 -23.26
N LEU A 294 19.21 0.05 -23.94
CA LEU A 294 18.46 -0.03 -25.20
C LEU A 294 19.31 -0.56 -26.35
N ASP A 295 20.59 -0.19 -26.40
CA ASP A 295 21.53 -0.64 -27.44
C ASP A 295 21.78 -2.16 -27.32
N SER A 296 22.03 -2.64 -26.09
CA SER A 296 22.22 -4.06 -25.79
C SER A 296 20.96 -4.88 -26.07
N ALA A 297 19.79 -4.35 -25.72
CA ALA A 297 18.52 -5.00 -26.01
C ALA A 297 18.28 -5.15 -27.51
N LYS A 298 18.55 -4.08 -28.29
CA LYS A 298 18.43 -4.12 -29.76
C LYS A 298 19.41 -5.09 -30.40
N ALA A 299 20.66 -5.14 -29.91
CA ALA A 299 21.64 -6.11 -30.39
C ALA A 299 21.18 -7.56 -30.13
N LYS A 300 20.61 -7.82 -28.94
CA LYS A 300 20.07 -9.13 -28.59
C LYS A 300 18.87 -9.51 -29.46
N GLU A 301 17.96 -8.57 -29.73
CA GLU A 301 16.82 -8.80 -30.61
C GLU A 301 17.26 -9.16 -32.04
N LEU A 302 18.27 -8.47 -32.58
CA LEU A 302 18.85 -8.77 -33.89
C LEU A 302 19.52 -10.15 -33.92
N GLU A 303 20.20 -10.56 -32.85
CA GLU A 303 20.75 -11.91 -32.71
C GLU A 303 19.65 -12.98 -32.79
N ILE A 304 18.56 -12.80 -32.04
CA ILE A 304 17.42 -13.73 -32.03
C ILE A 304 16.75 -13.80 -33.41
N LYS A 305 16.53 -12.64 -34.06
CA LYS A 305 15.96 -12.58 -35.42
C LYS A 305 16.82 -13.34 -36.43
N LYS A 306 18.15 -13.22 -36.36
CA LYS A 306 19.08 -13.98 -37.22
C LYS A 306 18.99 -15.48 -36.97
N LYS A 307 19.02 -15.92 -35.71
CA LYS A 307 18.89 -17.35 -35.35
C LYS A 307 17.58 -17.95 -35.88
N LYS A 308 16.45 -17.27 -35.65
CA LYS A 308 15.14 -17.72 -36.16
C LYS A 308 15.12 -17.82 -37.69
N ALA A 309 15.70 -16.84 -38.39
CA ALA A 309 15.79 -16.88 -39.85
C ALA A 309 16.69 -18.04 -40.36
N GLU A 310 17.78 -18.35 -39.66
CA GLU A 310 18.65 -19.50 -39.97
C GLU A 310 17.97 -20.83 -39.68
N GLU A 311 17.23 -20.95 -38.57
CA GLU A 311 16.43 -22.14 -38.24
C GLU A 311 15.28 -22.36 -39.24
N GLU A 312 14.59 -21.29 -39.66
CA GLU A 312 13.58 -21.38 -40.71
C GLU A 312 14.16 -21.79 -42.05
N LYS A 313 15.36 -21.30 -42.40
CA LYS A 313 16.09 -21.75 -43.60
C LYS A 313 16.43 -23.23 -43.51
N LYS A 314 16.99 -23.68 -42.38
CA LYS A 314 17.30 -25.11 -42.14
C LYS A 314 16.04 -25.99 -42.17
N LYS A 315 14.91 -25.53 -41.62
CA LYS A 315 13.61 -26.24 -41.69
C LYS A 315 13.06 -26.30 -43.13
N LYS A 316 13.27 -25.26 -43.94
CA LYS A 316 12.88 -25.23 -45.36
C LYS A 316 13.80 -26.09 -46.23
N GLU A 317 15.07 -26.22 -45.89
CA GLU A 317 16.03 -27.11 -46.54
C GLU A 317 15.80 -28.58 -46.16
N ALA A 318 15.53 -28.89 -44.89
CA ALA A 318 15.19 -30.25 -44.45
C ALA A 318 13.86 -30.78 -45.02
N LYS A 319 12.89 -29.90 -45.33
CA LYS A 319 11.64 -30.28 -46.02
C LYS A 319 11.81 -30.60 -47.51
N LYS A 320 12.99 -30.42 -48.10
CA LYS A 320 13.26 -30.81 -49.49
C LYS A 320 13.80 -32.24 -49.64
N ASP A 321 14.26 -32.89 -48.57
CA ASP A 321 14.93 -34.20 -48.66
C ASP A 321 14.23 -35.37 -47.95
N ASP A 322 13.06 -35.22 -47.34
CA ASP A 322 12.30 -36.41 -46.89
C ASP A 322 10.78 -36.21 -46.88
N LYS A 323 10.09 -37.07 -47.65
CA LYS A 323 8.66 -37.41 -47.47
C LYS A 323 8.60 -38.67 -46.61
N LYS A 324 8.40 -38.53 -45.30
CA LYS A 324 7.56 -39.43 -44.46
C LYS A 324 7.52 -39.02 -42.99
N ASP A 325 6.34 -39.29 -42.42
CA ASP A 325 5.96 -39.47 -41.03
C ASP A 325 5.86 -38.23 -40.11
N ASP A 326 4.61 -37.77 -39.99
CA ASP A 326 4.09 -36.97 -38.88
C ASP A 326 3.93 -37.85 -37.62
N GLU A 327 4.78 -37.68 -36.61
CA GLU A 327 4.37 -37.88 -35.22
C GLU A 327 5.22 -37.07 -34.21
N LYS A 328 4.49 -36.34 -33.35
CA LYS A 328 4.82 -35.90 -31.98
C LYS A 328 6.21 -35.29 -31.73
N SER A 329 6.27 -33.95 -31.76
CA SER A 329 7.27 -33.23 -30.96
C SER A 329 6.68 -32.81 -29.61
N ASN A 330 7.24 -33.42 -28.57
CA ASN A 330 7.03 -33.07 -27.17
C ASN A 330 7.37 -31.59 -26.94
N GLY A 331 6.53 -30.91 -26.15
CA GLY A 331 6.73 -29.56 -25.67
C GLY A 331 7.96 -29.44 -24.79
N ALA A 332 9.12 -29.20 -25.40
CA ALA A 332 10.26 -28.62 -24.73
C ALA A 332 9.94 -27.14 -24.49
N LYS A 333 9.96 -26.70 -23.22
CA LYS A 333 9.84 -25.29 -22.83
C LYS A 333 10.86 -24.46 -23.62
N GLU A 334 10.41 -23.66 -24.58
CA GLU A 334 11.24 -22.59 -25.16
C GLU A 334 11.67 -21.68 -24.00
N LYS A 335 12.97 -21.63 -23.72
CA LYS A 335 13.52 -20.66 -22.76
C LYS A 335 13.38 -19.29 -23.40
N ASP A 336 12.81 -18.34 -22.67
CA ASP A 336 12.77 -16.94 -23.09
C ASP A 336 14.20 -16.40 -23.23
N GLU A 337 14.67 -16.27 -24.47
CA GLU A 337 15.98 -15.74 -24.83
C GLU A 337 16.01 -14.20 -24.89
N SER A 338 14.90 -13.52 -24.58
CA SER A 338 14.82 -12.06 -24.64
C SER A 338 15.80 -11.38 -23.68
N TYR A 339 16.13 -10.12 -24.00
CA TYR A 339 17.03 -9.32 -23.18
C TYR A 339 16.44 -9.08 -21.80
N LYS A 340 17.26 -9.30 -20.76
CA LYS A 340 16.89 -9.05 -19.36
C LYS A 340 17.67 -7.85 -18.82
N PRO A 341 17.01 -6.90 -18.15
CA PRO A 341 17.70 -5.76 -17.53
C PRO A 341 18.67 -6.24 -16.44
N ALA A 342 19.76 -5.49 -16.25
CA ALA A 342 20.66 -5.74 -15.13
C ALA A 342 19.97 -5.38 -13.81
N GLU A 343 20.07 -6.26 -12.81
CA GLU A 343 19.43 -6.10 -11.49
C GLU A 343 20.50 -5.87 -10.42
N LEU A 344 20.28 -4.87 -9.56
CA LEU A 344 21.09 -4.59 -8.38
C LEU A 344 20.18 -4.49 -7.14
N ARG A 345 20.43 -5.35 -6.13
CA ARG A 345 19.71 -5.31 -4.86
C ARG A 345 20.37 -4.35 -3.88
N ILE A 346 19.64 -3.30 -3.51
CA ILE A 346 20.08 -2.32 -2.52
C ILE A 346 19.55 -2.73 -1.15
N LYS A 347 20.42 -2.74 -0.14
CA LYS A 347 20.07 -3.15 1.23
C LYS A 347 20.31 -1.99 2.18
N VAL A 348 19.23 -1.41 2.70
CA VAL A 348 19.25 -0.51 3.85
C VAL A 348 18.89 -1.33 5.08
N LYS A 349 19.73 -1.24 6.12
CA LYS A 349 19.54 -1.94 7.38
C LYS A 349 19.09 -0.93 8.44
N THR A 350 18.12 -1.31 9.25
CA THR A 350 17.70 -0.59 10.46
C THR A 350 17.62 -1.57 11.63
N GLN A 351 17.63 -1.05 12.84
CA GLN A 351 17.45 -1.87 14.04
C GLN A 351 15.97 -2.15 14.24
N ARG A 352 15.61 -3.40 14.49
CA ARG A 352 14.23 -3.78 14.85
C ARG A 352 13.91 -3.29 16.25
N ASP A 353 12.68 -2.79 16.48
CA ASP A 353 12.24 -2.41 17.81
C ASP A 353 12.00 -3.65 18.67
N ILE A 354 12.89 -3.88 19.64
CA ILE A 354 12.75 -4.89 20.67
C ILE A 354 12.90 -4.16 22.01
N PRO A 355 11.79 -3.81 22.70
CA PRO A 355 11.86 -3.14 23.99
C PRO A 355 12.55 -4.03 25.03
N SER A 356 13.23 -3.39 25.98
CA SER A 356 13.85 -4.08 27.11
C SER A 356 13.08 -3.81 28.40
N GLY A 357 12.83 -4.87 29.16
CA GLY A 357 12.29 -4.78 30.52
C GLY A 357 11.49 -6.00 30.95
N LYS A 358 11.16 -6.10 32.25
CA LYS A 358 10.26 -7.11 32.81
C LYS A 358 9.06 -6.44 33.48
N VAL A 359 7.84 -6.84 33.13
CA VAL A 359 6.60 -6.35 33.74
C VAL A 359 5.65 -7.49 34.07
N LEU A 360 5.07 -7.44 35.27
CA LEU A 360 4.02 -8.34 35.73
C LEU A 360 2.71 -7.55 35.80
N LEU A 361 1.76 -7.92 34.95
CA LEU A 361 0.38 -7.43 34.98
C LEU A 361 -0.40 -8.32 35.96
N GLN A 362 -0.95 -7.75 37.03
CA GLN A 362 -1.49 -8.51 38.16
C GLN A 362 -3.00 -8.39 38.33
N ASN A 363 -3.61 -9.42 38.91
CA ASN A 363 -5.00 -9.44 39.38
C ASN A 363 -6.07 -9.14 38.31
N ALA A 364 -5.77 -9.33 37.02
CA ALA A 364 -6.75 -9.13 35.96
C ALA A 364 -7.56 -10.41 35.71
N ARG A 365 -8.75 -10.27 35.12
CA ARG A 365 -9.37 -11.39 34.39
C ARG A 365 -8.60 -11.60 33.09
N ILE A 366 -8.22 -12.83 32.75
CA ILE A 366 -7.49 -13.13 31.51
C ILE A 366 -8.34 -14.07 30.66
N ILE A 367 -8.77 -13.63 29.48
CA ILE A 367 -9.41 -14.48 28.48
C ILE A 367 -8.30 -14.91 27.52
N THR A 368 -7.78 -16.14 27.68
CA THR A 368 -6.50 -16.52 27.10
C THR A 368 -6.58 -16.83 25.60
N MET A 369 -7.76 -17.23 25.11
CA MET A 369 -7.99 -17.85 23.79
C MET A 369 -7.28 -19.18 23.59
N LYS A 370 -6.75 -19.79 24.66
CA LYS A 370 -6.37 -21.20 24.67
C LYS A 370 -7.61 -22.05 24.87
N GLY A 371 -8.30 -22.36 23.77
CA GLY A 371 -9.63 -22.96 23.83
C GLY A 371 -10.64 -21.98 24.44
N ASN A 372 -11.27 -22.37 25.54
CA ASN A 372 -12.27 -21.56 26.26
C ASN A 372 -11.77 -21.08 27.64
N GLU A 373 -10.47 -21.14 27.90
CA GLU A 373 -9.91 -20.81 29.21
C GLU A 373 -10.08 -19.33 29.57
N VAL A 374 -10.61 -19.10 30.78
CA VAL A 374 -10.69 -17.80 31.43
C VAL A 374 -10.11 -17.92 32.82
N ILE A 375 -9.10 -17.11 33.14
CA ILE A 375 -8.51 -17.00 34.47
C ILE A 375 -9.14 -15.78 35.13
N GLU A 376 -10.12 -15.99 36.02
CA GLU A 376 -10.89 -14.89 36.63
C GLU A 376 -10.05 -13.91 37.46
N LYS A 377 -8.94 -14.39 38.03
CA LYS A 377 -7.95 -13.58 38.73
C LYS A 377 -6.54 -14.11 38.46
N GLY A 378 -5.88 -13.53 37.47
CA GLY A 378 -4.60 -14.01 36.95
C GLY A 378 -3.53 -12.93 36.83
N ASP A 379 -2.30 -13.41 36.63
CA ASP A 379 -1.12 -12.61 36.39
C ASP A 379 -0.50 -12.98 35.01
N VAL A 380 0.03 -11.98 34.31
CA VAL A 380 0.79 -12.14 33.05
C VAL A 380 2.17 -11.52 33.23
N LEU A 381 3.22 -12.34 33.14
CA LEU A 381 4.61 -11.88 33.14
C LEU A 381 5.09 -11.69 31.71
N ILE A 382 5.64 -10.52 31.43
CA ILE A 382 6.16 -10.12 30.14
C ILE A 382 7.63 -9.76 30.29
N GLU A 383 8.44 -10.32 29.40
CA GLU A 383 9.89 -10.09 29.33
C GLU A 383 10.22 -9.62 27.92
N ASN A 384 10.72 -8.39 27.81
CA ASN A 384 10.96 -7.68 26.56
C ASN A 384 9.68 -7.63 25.71
N SER A 385 9.65 -8.29 24.55
CA SER A 385 8.52 -8.30 23.63
C SER A 385 7.65 -9.56 23.71
N ARG A 386 7.85 -10.45 24.69
CA ARG A 386 7.18 -11.76 24.76
C ARG A 386 6.53 -12.04 26.10
N ILE A 387 5.44 -12.79 26.06
CA ILE A 387 4.77 -13.34 27.24
C ILE A 387 5.66 -14.46 27.79
N LYS A 388 6.17 -14.27 29.00
CA LYS A 388 7.02 -15.24 29.68
C LYS A 388 6.21 -16.33 30.36
N GLN A 389 5.17 -15.93 31.08
CA GLN A 389 4.34 -16.83 31.89
C GLN A 389 2.95 -16.22 32.11
N VAL A 390 1.94 -17.08 32.21
CA VAL A 390 0.54 -16.72 32.52
C VAL A 390 0.05 -17.71 33.58
N GLY A 391 -0.70 -17.24 34.58
CA GLY A 391 -1.25 -18.14 35.60
C GLY A 391 -2.18 -17.43 36.60
N PRO A 392 -2.71 -18.16 37.59
CA PRO A 392 -3.49 -17.57 38.68
C PRO A 392 -2.70 -16.50 39.44
N ALA A 393 -3.39 -15.52 40.00
CA ALA A 393 -2.74 -14.43 40.73
C ALA A 393 -1.88 -14.95 41.88
N GLY A 394 -0.64 -14.45 41.97
CA GLY A 394 0.35 -14.87 42.96
C GLY A 394 1.10 -16.17 42.63
N SER A 395 0.79 -16.85 41.52
CA SER A 395 1.52 -18.06 41.11
C SER A 395 2.87 -17.81 40.44
N ILE A 396 3.14 -16.57 40.01
CA ILE A 396 4.35 -16.20 39.29
C ILE A 396 5.35 -15.52 40.23
N SER A 397 6.52 -16.14 40.41
CA SER A 397 7.63 -15.54 41.16
C SER A 397 8.39 -14.52 40.31
N THR A 398 8.68 -13.36 40.88
CA THR A 398 9.40 -12.26 40.21
C THR A 398 10.52 -11.73 41.09
N ASP A 399 11.61 -11.28 40.47
CA ASP A 399 12.70 -10.56 41.13
C ASP A 399 12.36 -9.06 41.30
N GLY A 400 13.22 -8.33 42.02
CA GLY A 400 13.04 -6.88 42.25
C GLY A 400 13.17 -6.01 41.00
N SER A 401 13.62 -6.55 39.86
CA SER A 401 13.72 -5.81 38.59
C SER A 401 12.41 -5.79 37.80
N THR A 402 11.42 -6.60 38.21
CA THR A 402 10.11 -6.68 37.55
C THR A 402 9.21 -5.53 37.99
N LYS A 403 8.78 -4.69 37.03
CA LYS A 403 7.73 -3.70 37.26
C LYS A 403 6.40 -4.42 37.51
N LYS A 404 5.68 -4.06 38.56
CA LYS A 404 4.34 -4.61 38.85
C LYS A 404 3.27 -3.56 38.51
N ILE A 405 2.22 -3.99 37.81
CA ILE A 405 1.06 -3.16 37.47
C ILE A 405 -0.19 -3.92 37.94
N ASP A 406 -0.90 -3.36 38.92
CA ASP A 406 -2.16 -3.93 39.39
C ASP A 406 -3.30 -3.54 38.45
N LEU A 407 -4.03 -4.54 37.96
CA LEU A 407 -5.12 -4.42 37.01
C LEU A 407 -6.41 -5.01 37.58
N ASN A 408 -6.56 -5.01 38.91
CA ASN A 408 -7.77 -5.46 39.57
C ASN A 408 -9.04 -4.80 38.97
N GLY A 409 -10.01 -5.64 38.61
CA GLY A 409 -11.26 -5.21 37.96
C GLY A 409 -11.15 -5.01 36.44
N LYS A 410 -9.96 -5.11 35.83
CA LYS A 410 -9.77 -5.07 34.37
C LYS A 410 -9.81 -6.47 33.77
N THR A 411 -10.00 -6.53 32.44
CA THR A 411 -9.93 -7.76 31.66
C THR A 411 -8.82 -7.67 30.61
N ILE A 412 -7.96 -8.68 30.51
CA ILE A 412 -6.94 -8.84 29.47
C ILE A 412 -7.46 -9.81 28.41
N VAL A 413 -7.35 -9.39 27.15
CA VAL A 413 -7.54 -10.23 25.95
C VAL A 413 -6.29 -10.14 25.06
N PRO A 414 -6.06 -11.09 24.13
CA PRO A 414 -5.04 -10.93 23.11
C PRO A 414 -5.30 -9.66 22.28
N GLY A 415 -4.24 -9.10 21.71
CA GLY A 415 -4.35 -8.02 20.73
C GLY A 415 -5.30 -8.37 19.60
N PHE A 416 -6.17 -7.43 19.23
CA PHE A 416 -7.15 -7.66 18.16
C PHE A 416 -6.47 -7.75 16.80
N VAL A 417 -6.98 -8.63 15.96
CA VAL A 417 -6.52 -8.87 14.59
C VAL A 417 -7.60 -8.40 13.62
N ASP A 418 -7.28 -7.39 12.82
CA ASP A 418 -8.10 -6.99 11.68
C ASP A 418 -7.62 -7.72 10.43
N THR A 419 -8.43 -8.67 9.96
CA THR A 419 -8.07 -9.47 8.79
C THR A 419 -8.31 -8.72 7.49
N HIS A 420 -9.07 -7.62 7.47
CA HIS A 420 -9.31 -6.85 6.26
C HIS A 420 -9.55 -5.39 6.61
N ALA A 421 -8.49 -4.59 6.52
CA ALA A 421 -8.56 -3.15 6.66
C ALA A 421 -8.27 -2.45 5.33
N HIS A 422 -8.68 -1.19 5.21
CA HIS A 422 -8.06 -0.25 4.27
C HIS A 422 -7.64 0.99 5.04
N MET A 423 -6.34 1.14 5.25
CA MET A 423 -5.79 2.27 6.02
C MET A 423 -5.22 3.36 5.12
N TRP A 424 -5.49 3.29 3.80
CA TRP A 424 -4.95 4.08 2.69
C TRP A 424 -4.38 5.45 3.07
N PRO A 425 -3.11 5.50 3.55
CA PRO A 425 -2.45 6.77 3.76
C PRO A 425 -2.21 7.43 2.40
N SER A 426 -1.93 8.73 2.41
CA SER A 426 -1.75 9.47 1.18
C SER A 426 -0.63 8.91 0.30
N TRP A 427 -0.94 8.69 -0.98
CA TRP A 427 -0.04 8.01 -1.91
C TRP A 427 1.01 8.96 -2.47
N GLY A 428 2.24 8.48 -2.59
CA GLY A 428 3.37 9.22 -3.18
C GLY A 428 3.99 10.28 -2.26
N ILE A 429 3.27 10.74 -1.24
CA ILE A 429 3.72 11.76 -0.27
C ILE A 429 3.62 11.18 1.15
N HIS A 430 4.78 10.88 1.73
CA HIS A 430 4.87 10.19 3.01
C HIS A 430 4.92 11.13 4.21
N LYS A 431 4.22 10.77 5.29
CA LYS A 431 4.31 11.41 6.62
C LYS A 431 5.12 10.53 7.58
N SER A 432 5.69 11.11 8.64
CA SER A 432 6.48 10.35 9.63
C SER A 432 5.63 9.60 10.64
N GLN A 433 4.40 10.06 10.86
CA GLN A 433 3.38 9.37 11.65
C GLN A 433 2.04 9.46 10.91
N ILE A 434 1.32 8.35 10.86
CA ILE A 434 0.00 8.22 10.20
C ILE A 434 -1.07 8.02 11.28
N TRP A 435 -2.08 8.90 11.29
CA TRP A 435 -3.16 8.87 12.28
C TRP A 435 -4.00 7.59 12.21
N MET A 436 -4.21 7.03 11.02
CA MET A 436 -5.03 5.82 10.82
C MET A 436 -4.43 4.62 11.55
N TYR A 437 -3.11 4.45 11.49
CA TYR A 437 -2.42 3.39 12.25
C TYR A 437 -2.49 3.62 13.76
N ALA A 438 -2.36 4.87 14.20
CA ALA A 438 -2.51 5.22 15.62
C ALA A 438 -3.94 4.95 16.12
N ALA A 439 -4.97 5.41 15.41
CA ALA A 439 -6.37 5.19 15.75
C ALA A 439 -6.67 3.70 15.96
N ASN A 440 -6.31 2.84 15.00
CA ASN A 440 -6.56 1.41 15.12
C ASN A 440 -5.84 0.78 16.33
N LEU A 441 -4.58 1.15 16.59
CA LEU A 441 -3.86 0.68 17.77
C LEU A 441 -4.54 1.13 19.07
N ALA A 442 -4.97 2.38 19.16
CA ALA A 442 -5.66 2.92 20.34
C ALA A 442 -6.97 2.17 20.65
N TYR A 443 -7.65 1.67 19.61
CA TYR A 443 -8.85 0.82 19.74
C TYR A 443 -8.51 -0.69 19.89
N GLY A 444 -7.25 -1.03 20.16
CA GLY A 444 -6.83 -2.40 20.53
C GLY A 444 -6.46 -3.31 19.36
N VAL A 445 -6.52 -2.82 18.11
CA VAL A 445 -6.02 -3.55 16.95
C VAL A 445 -4.49 -3.52 16.97
N THR A 446 -3.86 -4.63 17.32
CA THR A 446 -2.40 -4.74 17.36
C THR A 446 -1.84 -5.32 16.08
N THR A 447 -2.67 -5.94 15.24
CA THR A 447 -2.30 -6.53 13.95
C THR A 447 -3.38 -6.26 12.91
N THR A 448 -2.96 -5.84 11.72
CA THR A 448 -3.85 -5.59 10.58
C THR A 448 -3.32 -6.25 9.32
N ARG A 449 -4.23 -6.72 8.46
CA ARG A 449 -3.94 -6.99 7.04
C ARG A 449 -4.69 -5.98 6.17
N ASP A 450 -3.96 -5.19 5.39
CA ASP A 450 -4.53 -4.40 4.28
C ASP A 450 -4.39 -5.20 2.97
N PRO A 451 -5.49 -5.76 2.44
CA PRO A 451 -5.44 -6.66 1.31
C PRO A 451 -5.40 -5.93 -0.03
N GLN A 452 -5.53 -4.62 -0.08
CA GLN A 452 -5.36 -3.86 -1.32
C GLN A 452 -5.15 -2.38 -1.01
N THR A 453 -3.92 -1.90 -1.18
CA THR A 453 -3.55 -0.50 -0.90
C THR A 453 -3.49 0.39 -2.15
N SER A 454 -3.62 -0.18 -3.34
CA SER A 454 -3.42 0.43 -4.66
C SER A 454 -2.02 0.98 -4.93
N ALA A 455 -1.17 1.08 -3.91
CA ALA A 455 0.19 1.61 -3.97
C ALA A 455 1.14 0.77 -3.11
N SER A 456 2.45 0.96 -3.28
CA SER A 456 3.48 0.21 -2.53
C SER A 456 3.91 0.89 -1.23
N ASP A 457 3.41 2.09 -0.96
CA ASP A 457 3.76 2.98 0.17
C ASP A 457 3.66 2.30 1.54
N VAL A 458 2.66 1.42 1.70
CA VAL A 458 2.43 0.61 2.91
C VAL A 458 3.62 -0.24 3.32
N ILE A 459 4.48 -0.66 2.38
CA ILE A 459 5.66 -1.47 2.66
C ILE A 459 6.66 -0.68 3.51
N THR A 460 6.87 0.59 3.15
CA THR A 460 7.75 1.49 3.91
C THR A 460 7.17 1.76 5.30
N TYR A 461 5.87 2.02 5.39
CA TYR A 461 5.17 2.24 6.66
C TYR A 461 5.22 1.00 7.58
N GLY A 462 5.02 -0.19 7.04
CA GLY A 462 5.16 -1.45 7.77
C GLY A 462 6.55 -1.60 8.37
N ASP A 463 7.59 -1.39 7.56
CA ASP A 463 8.98 -1.43 8.05
C ASP A 463 9.25 -0.39 9.14
N MET A 464 8.68 0.82 9.03
CA MET A 464 8.81 1.86 10.07
C MET A 464 8.12 1.48 11.38
N VAL A 465 6.96 0.81 11.35
CA VAL A 465 6.31 0.30 12.56
C VAL A 465 7.10 -0.85 13.20
N GLU A 466 7.74 -1.70 12.40
CA GLU A 466 8.62 -2.77 12.89
C GLU A 466 9.94 -2.23 13.47
N ALA A 467 10.44 -1.13 12.94
CA ALA A 467 11.63 -0.42 13.44
C ALA A 467 11.33 0.45 14.68
N GLY A 468 10.05 0.64 15.04
CA GLY A 468 9.65 1.52 16.14
C GLY A 468 9.77 3.00 15.82
N GLU A 469 9.91 3.36 14.54
CA GLU A 469 9.93 4.74 14.05
C GLU A 469 8.53 5.34 13.90
N MET A 470 7.48 4.49 13.90
CA MET A 470 6.08 4.90 13.80
C MET A 470 5.18 4.08 14.74
N ILE A 471 4.23 4.73 15.40
CA ILE A 471 3.22 4.07 16.24
C ILE A 471 2.10 3.50 15.36
N GLY A 472 1.77 2.22 15.58
CA GLY A 472 0.72 1.52 14.84
C GLY A 472 0.67 0.00 15.12
N PRO A 473 -0.35 -0.69 14.59
CA PRO A 473 -0.42 -2.15 14.57
C PRO A 473 0.71 -2.75 13.73
N ARG A 474 0.96 -4.05 13.87
CA ARG A 474 1.73 -4.82 12.89
C ARG A 474 0.99 -4.78 11.55
N ILE A 475 1.66 -4.27 10.52
CA ILE A 475 1.06 -4.08 9.20
C ILE A 475 1.47 -5.23 8.30
N TYR A 476 0.53 -6.11 8.01
CA TYR A 476 0.61 -7.04 6.90
C TYR A 476 -0.11 -6.42 5.72
N SER A 477 0.47 -6.52 4.53
CA SER A 477 -0.22 -6.04 3.33
C SER A 477 0.14 -6.90 2.13
N THR A 478 -0.77 -6.90 1.17
CA THR A 478 -0.54 -7.42 -0.18
C THR A 478 0.17 -6.40 -1.07
N GLY A 479 0.24 -5.12 -0.67
CA GLY A 479 0.58 -4.02 -1.58
C GLY A 479 -0.58 -3.72 -2.53
N PRO A 480 -0.30 -3.36 -3.80
CA PRO A 480 -1.32 -3.31 -4.84
C PRO A 480 -1.99 -4.67 -5.06
N GLY A 481 -3.28 -4.70 -5.41
CA GLY A 481 -4.00 -5.95 -5.69
C GLY A 481 -3.61 -6.55 -7.05
N VAL A 482 -3.73 -7.87 -7.17
CA VAL A 482 -3.67 -8.57 -8.47
C VAL A 482 -5.04 -8.39 -9.13
N GLY A 483 -5.21 -7.23 -9.76
CA GLY A 483 -6.51 -6.74 -10.22
C GLY A 483 -6.78 -6.85 -11.71
N PHE A 484 -8.06 -7.01 -12.01
CA PHE A 484 -8.60 -7.07 -13.37
C PHE A 484 -8.30 -5.80 -14.18
N TRP A 485 -8.09 -4.65 -13.51
CA TRP A 485 -7.79 -3.33 -14.10
C TRP A 485 -6.33 -3.14 -14.50
N ALA A 486 -5.42 -3.98 -13.98
CA ALA A 486 -3.98 -3.82 -14.20
C ALA A 486 -3.43 -4.86 -15.18
N TYR A 487 -4.03 -6.04 -15.23
CA TYR A 487 -3.48 -7.20 -15.93
C TYR A 487 -4.46 -7.78 -16.95
N ASN A 488 -3.93 -8.23 -18.07
CA ASN A 488 -4.62 -9.07 -19.06
C ASN A 488 -3.79 -10.33 -19.26
N LEU A 489 -3.97 -11.30 -18.37
CA LEU A 489 -3.17 -12.52 -18.30
C LEU A 489 -3.36 -13.36 -19.58
N LYS A 490 -2.25 -13.75 -20.22
CA LYS A 490 -2.23 -14.55 -21.44
C LYS A 490 -1.73 -15.96 -21.24
N SER A 491 -1.00 -16.22 -20.15
CA SER A 491 -0.43 -17.53 -19.86
C SER A 491 -0.18 -17.73 -18.37
N TYR A 492 0.04 -19.00 -17.98
CA TYR A 492 0.47 -19.37 -16.63
C TYR A 492 1.83 -18.76 -16.26
N GLU A 493 2.80 -18.78 -17.18
CA GLU A 493 4.14 -18.24 -16.91
C GLU A 493 4.09 -16.71 -16.68
N GLN A 494 3.21 -15.98 -17.38
CA GLN A 494 3.00 -14.56 -17.10
C GLN A 494 2.42 -14.34 -15.69
N ALA A 495 1.50 -15.18 -15.23
CA ALA A 495 0.98 -15.11 -13.86
C ALA A 495 2.10 -15.34 -12.83
N LYS A 496 3.02 -16.28 -13.10
CA LYS A 496 4.20 -16.50 -12.26
C LYS A 496 5.10 -15.28 -12.19
N ASP A 497 5.41 -14.68 -13.34
CA ASP A 497 6.25 -13.47 -13.38
C ASP A 497 5.59 -12.30 -12.63
N ILE A 498 4.28 -12.07 -12.79
CA ILE A 498 3.57 -11.05 -12.03
C ILE A 498 3.65 -11.29 -10.53
N LEU A 499 3.47 -12.54 -10.08
CA LEU A 499 3.52 -12.86 -8.65
C LEU A 499 4.91 -12.71 -8.02
N ARG A 500 5.98 -12.73 -8.82
CA ARG A 500 7.33 -12.46 -8.32
C ARG A 500 7.48 -11.05 -7.77
N GLN A 501 6.70 -10.08 -8.26
CA GLN A 501 6.62 -8.72 -7.68
C GLN A 501 6.36 -8.80 -6.17
N TYR A 502 5.40 -9.64 -5.79
CA TYR A 502 4.94 -9.83 -4.42
C TYR A 502 5.91 -10.67 -3.61
N SER A 503 6.30 -11.84 -4.11
CA SER A 503 7.13 -12.79 -3.34
C SER A 503 8.60 -12.35 -3.21
N GLU A 504 9.18 -11.69 -4.22
CA GLU A 504 10.62 -11.40 -4.27
C GLU A 504 10.97 -9.92 -4.03
N TYR A 505 10.12 -8.97 -4.43
CA TYR A 505 10.46 -7.54 -4.42
C TYR A 505 9.74 -6.78 -3.31
N TYR A 506 8.41 -6.83 -3.30
CA TYR A 506 7.61 -6.31 -2.19
C TYR A 506 7.77 -7.19 -0.95
N ASN A 507 8.10 -8.48 -1.14
CA ASN A 507 8.25 -9.48 -0.08
C ASN A 507 6.98 -9.59 0.78
N THR A 508 5.82 -9.45 0.16
CA THR A 508 4.53 -9.68 0.81
C THR A 508 4.34 -11.18 1.01
N LYS A 509 3.65 -11.56 2.08
CA LYS A 509 3.34 -12.98 2.38
C LYS A 509 1.99 -13.42 1.81
N THR A 510 1.23 -12.45 1.29
CA THR A 510 -0.13 -12.61 0.81
C THR A 510 -0.33 -11.74 -0.43
N ILE A 511 -1.30 -12.12 -1.25
CA ILE A 511 -1.80 -11.35 -2.38
C ILE A 511 -3.32 -11.26 -2.30
N LYS A 512 -3.88 -10.27 -2.97
CA LYS A 512 -5.32 -10.20 -3.21
C LYS A 512 -5.61 -10.42 -4.67
N MET A 513 -6.32 -11.51 -4.97
CA MET A 513 -6.86 -11.78 -6.30
C MET A 513 -8.16 -11.00 -6.45
N TYR A 514 -8.11 -9.93 -7.24
CA TYR A 514 -9.23 -9.02 -7.43
C TYR A 514 -9.90 -9.29 -8.78
N LEU A 515 -10.78 -10.30 -8.79
CA LEU A 515 -11.68 -10.66 -9.90
C LEU A 515 -10.98 -10.80 -11.26
N THR A 516 -9.74 -11.28 -11.28
CA THR A 516 -8.93 -11.31 -12.51
C THR A 516 -9.44 -12.36 -13.51
N GLY A 517 -9.98 -11.89 -14.63
CA GLY A 517 -10.34 -12.71 -15.79
C GLY A 517 -11.32 -13.86 -15.51
N ASN A 518 -11.38 -14.81 -16.44
CA ASN A 518 -12.16 -16.05 -16.27
C ASN A 518 -11.50 -17.03 -15.27
N ARG A 519 -12.16 -18.17 -15.00
CA ARG A 519 -11.69 -19.18 -14.03
C ARG A 519 -10.27 -19.70 -14.32
N GLN A 520 -9.90 -19.88 -15.58
CA GLN A 520 -8.56 -20.36 -15.94
C GLN A 520 -7.46 -19.39 -15.46
N HIS A 521 -7.69 -18.09 -15.60
CA HIS A 521 -6.75 -17.08 -15.11
C HIS A 521 -6.60 -17.13 -13.58
N ARG A 522 -7.72 -17.30 -12.85
CA ARG A 522 -7.68 -17.45 -11.40
C ARG A 522 -7.00 -18.74 -10.96
N GLN A 523 -7.13 -19.82 -11.71
CA GLN A 523 -6.39 -21.06 -11.46
C GLN A 523 -4.88 -20.88 -11.68
N TRP A 524 -4.47 -20.12 -12.69
CA TRP A 524 -3.05 -19.75 -12.88
C TRP A 524 -2.51 -18.95 -11.69
N ILE A 525 -3.28 -17.98 -11.18
CA ILE A 525 -2.87 -17.18 -10.03
C ILE A 525 -2.66 -18.04 -8.79
N ILE A 526 -3.63 -18.89 -8.41
CA ILE A 526 -3.48 -19.71 -7.19
C ILE A 526 -2.36 -20.75 -7.31
N GLN A 527 -2.16 -21.34 -8.50
CA GLN A 527 -1.04 -22.25 -8.75
C GLN A 527 0.31 -21.55 -8.60
N ALA A 528 0.45 -20.36 -9.21
CA ALA A 528 1.65 -19.56 -9.09
C ALA A 528 1.89 -19.08 -7.64
N ALA A 529 0.82 -18.71 -6.91
CA ALA A 529 0.91 -18.31 -5.51
C ALA A 529 1.42 -19.45 -4.64
N ARG A 530 0.91 -20.68 -4.85
CA ARG A 530 1.39 -21.88 -4.17
C ARG A 530 2.86 -22.16 -4.43
N GLU A 531 3.31 -22.10 -5.70
CA GLU A 531 4.72 -22.28 -6.06
C GLU A 531 5.64 -21.27 -5.36
N GLN A 532 5.14 -20.05 -5.16
CA GLN A 532 5.89 -18.94 -4.56
C GLN A 532 5.65 -18.76 -3.05
N LYS A 533 4.90 -19.68 -2.41
CA LYS A 533 4.55 -19.65 -0.98
C LYS A 533 3.84 -18.34 -0.56
N LEU A 534 3.00 -17.82 -1.45
CA LEU A 534 2.09 -16.71 -1.17
C LEU A 534 0.74 -17.28 -0.73
N MET A 535 0.10 -16.63 0.25
CA MET A 535 -1.26 -16.97 0.69
C MET A 535 -2.28 -16.02 0.03
N PRO A 536 -2.98 -16.42 -1.05
CA PRO A 536 -3.90 -15.53 -1.73
C PRO A 536 -5.23 -15.42 -0.98
N THR A 537 -5.76 -14.21 -0.86
CA THR A 537 -7.18 -13.98 -0.56
C THR A 537 -7.91 -13.44 -1.78
N THR A 538 -9.23 -13.56 -1.82
CA THR A 538 -10.07 -13.15 -2.95
C THR A 538 -10.88 -11.89 -2.63
N GLU A 539 -11.29 -11.11 -3.64
CA GLU A 539 -12.24 -10.00 -3.39
C GLU A 539 -13.54 -10.49 -2.76
N GLY A 540 -14.10 -11.61 -3.21
CA GLY A 540 -15.49 -11.92 -2.93
C GLY A 540 -16.36 -11.05 -3.82
N GLY A 541 -16.68 -11.59 -4.99
CA GLY A 541 -17.52 -10.88 -5.93
C GLY A 541 -18.95 -10.83 -5.44
N LEU A 542 -19.72 -9.86 -5.93
CA LEU A 542 -21.19 -9.86 -5.90
C LEU A 542 -21.80 -10.95 -6.80
N ASP A 543 -21.14 -12.11 -6.89
CA ASP A 543 -21.52 -13.28 -7.68
C ASP A 543 -21.24 -14.55 -6.87
N PHE A 544 -22.32 -15.19 -6.41
CA PHE A 544 -22.23 -16.42 -5.63
C PHE A 544 -21.54 -17.56 -6.39
N LYS A 545 -21.81 -17.71 -7.70
CA LYS A 545 -21.23 -18.79 -8.50
C LYS A 545 -19.73 -18.59 -8.65
N LEU A 546 -19.29 -17.36 -8.88
CA LEU A 546 -17.88 -17.01 -8.89
C LEU A 546 -17.20 -17.39 -7.57
N ASN A 547 -17.80 -17.00 -6.44
CA ASN A 547 -17.25 -17.25 -5.12
C ASN A 547 -17.12 -18.75 -4.83
N MET A 548 -18.10 -19.56 -5.25
CA MET A 548 -18.02 -21.02 -5.14
C MET A 548 -16.89 -21.60 -5.99
N THR A 549 -16.59 -21.05 -7.17
CA THR A 549 -15.43 -21.51 -7.94
C THR A 549 -14.11 -21.27 -7.21
N ASN A 550 -13.98 -20.16 -6.46
CA ASN A 550 -12.77 -19.88 -5.68
C ASN A 550 -12.62 -20.88 -4.52
N LEU A 551 -13.72 -21.23 -3.83
CA LEU A 551 -13.73 -22.29 -2.81
C LEU A 551 -13.30 -23.64 -3.41
N ILE A 552 -13.89 -24.04 -4.55
CA ILE A 552 -13.57 -25.30 -5.23
C ILE A 552 -12.10 -25.34 -5.70
N ASP A 553 -11.59 -24.21 -6.21
CA ASP A 553 -10.21 -24.10 -6.66
C ASP A 553 -9.20 -24.05 -5.48
N GLY A 554 -9.68 -23.93 -4.23
CA GLY A 554 -8.87 -24.06 -3.02
C GLY A 554 -8.22 -22.76 -2.53
N TYR A 555 -8.81 -21.60 -2.83
CA TYR A 555 -8.32 -20.33 -2.28
C TYR A 555 -8.40 -20.34 -0.74
N PRO A 556 -7.33 -19.99 -0.01
CA PRO A 556 -7.30 -20.04 1.45
C PRO A 556 -8.03 -18.86 2.12
N GLY A 557 -8.36 -17.79 1.37
CA GLY A 557 -9.07 -16.62 1.91
C GLY A 557 -10.20 -16.12 1.02
N HIS A 558 -11.30 -15.73 1.65
CA HIS A 558 -12.45 -15.08 1.06
C HIS A 558 -12.80 -13.82 1.84
N GLU A 559 -12.85 -12.69 1.15
CA GLU A 559 -13.28 -11.42 1.72
C GLU A 559 -14.72 -11.12 1.28
N HIS A 560 -15.37 -10.20 2.01
CA HIS A 560 -16.76 -9.80 1.83
C HIS A 560 -17.79 -10.90 2.07
N SER A 561 -19.02 -10.48 2.35
CA SER A 561 -20.14 -11.38 2.56
C SER A 561 -20.49 -12.09 1.26
N LEU A 562 -20.86 -13.37 1.32
CA LEU A 562 -21.49 -14.01 0.16
C LEU A 562 -22.80 -13.27 -0.19
N PRO A 563 -23.10 -13.00 -1.48
CA PRO A 563 -24.14 -12.04 -1.87
C PRO A 563 -25.58 -12.58 -1.78
N ILE A 564 -25.81 -13.69 -1.07
CA ILE A 564 -27.12 -14.31 -0.91
C ILE A 564 -27.32 -14.80 0.53
N TYR A 565 -28.57 -14.86 0.96
CA TYR A 565 -29.01 -15.47 2.22
C TYR A 565 -30.44 -16.04 2.03
N PRO A 566 -30.82 -17.16 2.67
CA PRO A 566 -30.05 -18.00 3.59
C PRO A 566 -28.98 -18.84 2.88
N LEU A 567 -27.94 -19.19 3.64
CA LEU A 567 -26.90 -20.12 3.24
C LEU A 567 -26.99 -21.37 4.12
N TYR A 568 -26.78 -22.54 3.51
CA TYR A 568 -27.06 -23.83 4.14
C TYR A 568 -25.80 -24.47 4.76
N SER A 569 -26.02 -25.48 5.59
CA SER A 569 -24.98 -26.14 6.39
C SER A 569 -23.94 -26.90 5.57
N ASP A 570 -24.30 -27.36 4.37
CA ASP A 570 -23.38 -27.97 3.41
C ASP A 570 -22.28 -26.99 2.98
N LEU A 571 -22.65 -25.72 2.73
CA LEU A 571 -21.69 -24.68 2.41
C LEU A 571 -20.82 -24.32 3.60
N ALA A 572 -21.41 -24.09 4.78
CA ALA A 572 -20.65 -23.81 6.01
C ALA A 572 -19.63 -24.92 6.30
N THR A 573 -20.06 -26.18 6.18
CA THR A 573 -19.20 -27.36 6.36
C THR A 573 -18.11 -27.42 5.30
N SER A 574 -18.41 -27.09 4.04
CA SER A 574 -17.43 -27.09 2.95
C SER A 574 -16.35 -26.03 3.17
N ILE A 575 -16.73 -24.81 3.54
CA ILE A 575 -15.80 -23.73 3.91
C ILE A 575 -14.93 -24.20 5.10
N ALA A 576 -15.55 -24.71 6.16
CA ALA A 576 -14.83 -25.15 7.36
C ALA A 576 -13.83 -26.29 7.09
N LYS A 577 -14.23 -27.30 6.32
CA LYS A 577 -13.36 -28.43 5.95
C LYS A 577 -12.24 -28.04 5.01
N SER A 578 -12.49 -27.10 4.10
CA SER A 578 -11.46 -26.57 3.20
C SER A 578 -10.44 -25.69 3.91
N LYS A 579 -10.76 -25.21 5.13
CA LYS A 579 -9.99 -24.23 5.89
C LYS A 579 -9.81 -22.90 5.15
N MET A 580 -10.74 -22.56 4.26
CA MET A 580 -10.85 -21.21 3.70
C MET A 580 -11.30 -20.25 4.80
N ALA A 581 -10.50 -19.22 5.06
CA ALA A 581 -10.86 -18.13 5.96
C ALA A 581 -11.95 -17.26 5.34
N TYR A 582 -13.04 -17.03 6.09
CA TYR A 582 -14.16 -16.19 5.67
C TYR A 582 -14.17 -14.88 6.46
N THR A 583 -13.84 -13.76 5.81
CA THR A 583 -13.86 -12.42 6.40
C THR A 583 -15.00 -11.63 5.76
N PRO A 584 -16.16 -11.49 6.42
CA PRO A 584 -17.40 -11.03 5.78
C PRO A 584 -17.48 -9.52 5.54
N THR A 585 -16.69 -8.71 6.24
CA THR A 585 -16.71 -7.23 6.17
C THR A 585 -18.14 -6.67 6.17
N LEU A 586 -18.92 -7.00 7.19
CA LEU A 586 -20.33 -6.66 7.33
C LEU A 586 -20.59 -5.14 7.33
N LEU A 587 -19.59 -4.34 7.70
CA LEU A 587 -19.60 -2.89 7.49
C LEU A 587 -19.83 -2.47 6.05
N VAL A 588 -19.59 -3.33 5.05
CA VAL A 588 -19.94 -3.14 3.63
C VAL A 588 -20.76 -4.30 3.07
N ALA A 589 -21.65 -4.88 3.89
CA ALA A 589 -22.44 -6.06 3.53
C ALA A 589 -23.15 -5.95 2.16
N TYR A 590 -23.24 -7.08 1.47
CA TYR A 590 -23.92 -7.18 0.18
C TYR A 590 -25.42 -7.43 0.33
N GLY A 591 -26.21 -6.87 -0.60
CA GLY A 591 -27.65 -7.14 -0.71
C GLY A 591 -28.57 -6.21 0.10
N GLY A 592 -28.03 -5.18 0.77
CA GLY A 592 -28.81 -4.19 1.50
C GLY A 592 -27.96 -3.03 2.02
N PRO A 593 -28.52 -2.10 2.80
CA PRO A 593 -27.78 -1.01 3.41
C PRO A 593 -26.69 -1.55 4.35
N TRP A 594 -25.47 -1.03 4.16
CA TRP A 594 -24.29 -1.42 4.92
C TRP A 594 -24.46 -1.26 6.43
N ALA A 595 -23.80 -2.13 7.22
CA ALA A 595 -23.87 -2.04 8.68
C ALA A 595 -23.29 -0.72 9.21
N GLU A 596 -22.35 -0.08 8.50
CA GLU A 596 -21.87 1.24 8.91
C GLU A 596 -23.00 2.28 9.02
N ASN A 597 -24.02 2.21 8.15
CA ASN A 597 -25.16 3.14 8.19
C ASN A 597 -25.97 2.96 9.48
N PHE A 598 -26.13 1.72 9.93
CA PHE A 598 -26.80 1.41 11.20
C PHE A 598 -26.03 2.02 12.38
N TYR A 599 -24.71 1.89 12.41
CA TYR A 599 -23.94 2.46 13.52
C TYR A 599 -23.88 3.98 13.48
N TYR A 600 -23.79 4.61 12.30
CA TYR A 600 -23.88 6.06 12.23
C TYR A 600 -25.26 6.60 12.67
N SER A 601 -26.34 5.85 12.52
CA SER A 601 -27.68 6.27 12.96
C SER A 601 -27.96 5.98 14.44
N THR A 602 -27.22 5.04 15.05
CA THR A 602 -27.47 4.58 16.42
C THR A 602 -26.38 4.95 17.43
N GLU A 603 -25.17 5.30 16.99
CA GLU A 603 -24.02 5.60 17.85
C GLU A 603 -23.66 7.09 17.82
N ASN A 604 -23.28 7.65 18.98
CA ASN A 604 -22.87 9.06 19.08
C ASN A 604 -21.37 9.25 18.81
N VAL A 605 -20.97 9.11 17.54
CA VAL A 605 -19.56 9.21 17.14
C VAL A 605 -18.97 10.61 17.27
N ASN A 606 -19.76 11.65 17.03
CA ASN A 606 -19.26 13.03 17.03
C ASN A 606 -18.86 13.54 18.42
N SER A 607 -19.45 12.98 19.48
CA SER A 607 -19.18 13.37 20.85
C SER A 607 -18.13 12.50 21.54
N ASP A 608 -17.61 11.46 20.86
CA ASP A 608 -16.59 10.56 21.40
C ASP A 608 -15.24 11.29 21.51
N PRO A 609 -14.71 11.53 22.73
CA PRO A 609 -13.45 12.27 22.90
C PRO A 609 -12.24 11.53 22.31
N LYS A 610 -12.22 10.20 22.39
CA LYS A 610 -11.13 9.38 21.85
C LYS A 610 -11.15 9.40 20.33
N LEU A 611 -12.33 9.30 19.72
CA LEU A 611 -12.46 9.36 18.27
C LEU A 611 -12.02 10.73 17.73
N ASN A 612 -12.44 11.82 18.38
CA ASN A 612 -12.01 13.19 18.02
C ASN A 612 -10.51 13.44 18.29
N HIS A 613 -9.86 12.67 19.17
CA HIS A 613 -8.43 12.77 19.41
C HIS A 613 -7.60 12.15 18.27
N PHE A 614 -8.03 11.01 17.71
CA PHE A 614 -7.27 10.27 16.69
C PHE A 614 -7.73 10.49 15.25
N THR A 615 -8.97 10.95 15.03
CA THR A 615 -9.54 11.14 13.69
C THR A 615 -9.56 12.62 13.33
N ALA A 616 -9.17 12.97 12.10
CA ALA A 616 -9.31 14.34 11.63
C ALA A 616 -10.78 14.77 11.67
N LYS A 617 -11.08 16.00 12.13
CA LYS A 617 -12.47 16.43 12.31
C LYS A 617 -13.23 16.50 10.98
N SER A 618 -12.56 16.91 9.89
CA SER A 618 -13.11 16.92 8.53
C SER A 618 -13.56 15.52 8.08
N GLU A 619 -12.69 14.52 8.28
CA GLU A 619 -12.96 13.11 8.01
C GLU A 619 -14.19 12.61 8.78
N LEU A 620 -14.21 12.85 10.10
CA LEU A 620 -15.31 12.42 10.95
C LEU A 620 -16.62 13.10 10.58
N ASP A 621 -16.63 14.42 10.38
CA ASP A 621 -17.82 15.18 10.05
C ASP A 621 -18.38 14.79 8.67
N GLN A 622 -17.51 14.56 7.67
CA GLN A 622 -17.90 14.09 6.35
C GLN A 622 -18.62 12.74 6.44
N LYS A 623 -18.09 11.80 7.23
CA LYS A 623 -18.64 10.44 7.34
C LYS A 623 -19.89 10.35 8.21
N SER A 624 -20.01 11.18 9.24
CA SER A 624 -21.04 11.01 10.27
C SER A 624 -22.18 12.02 10.23
N ARG A 625 -21.94 13.28 9.80
CA ARG A 625 -22.97 14.33 9.85
C ARG A 625 -23.88 14.37 8.63
N ARG A 626 -23.39 13.91 7.48
CA ARG A 626 -24.12 13.91 6.20
C ARG A 626 -24.14 12.50 5.64
N ARG A 627 -25.12 11.71 6.07
CA ARG A 627 -25.31 10.34 5.58
C ARG A 627 -26.15 10.32 4.30
N PRO A 628 -25.85 9.44 3.34
CA PRO A 628 -26.52 9.39 2.04
C PRO A 628 -27.98 8.92 2.12
N GLY A 629 -28.38 8.28 3.23
CA GLY A 629 -29.76 7.84 3.46
C GLY A 629 -30.00 7.44 4.90
N TRP A 630 -31.28 7.35 5.27
CA TRP A 630 -31.74 6.73 6.50
C TRP A 630 -32.49 5.45 6.13
N PHE A 631 -32.23 4.37 6.85
CA PHE A 631 -32.75 3.05 6.57
C PHE A 631 -33.42 2.52 7.84
N MET A 632 -34.52 1.79 7.67
CA MET A 632 -35.17 1.08 8.76
C MET A 632 -34.29 -0.08 9.22
N GLU A 633 -34.43 -0.50 10.49
CA GLU A 633 -33.60 -1.56 11.06
C GLU A 633 -33.73 -2.87 10.26
N GLU A 634 -34.94 -3.21 9.82
CA GLU A 634 -35.26 -4.40 9.04
C GLU A 634 -34.70 -4.39 7.61
N GLU A 635 -34.25 -3.24 7.08
CA GLU A 635 -33.63 -3.17 5.75
C GLU A 635 -32.16 -3.62 5.80
N HIS A 636 -31.53 -3.58 6.98
CA HIS A 636 -30.13 -3.96 7.15
C HIS A 636 -29.92 -5.47 7.12
N VAL A 637 -29.11 -5.95 6.18
CA VAL A 637 -28.89 -7.39 5.93
C VAL A 637 -27.74 -8.02 6.73
N PHE A 638 -26.95 -7.22 7.46
CA PHE A 638 -25.73 -7.71 8.09
C PHE A 638 -25.96 -8.74 9.20
N GLN A 639 -27.09 -8.66 9.91
CA GLN A 639 -27.44 -9.62 10.97
C GLN A 639 -27.71 -11.02 10.39
N ASP A 640 -28.30 -11.09 9.19
CA ASP A 640 -28.52 -12.35 8.49
C ASP A 640 -27.21 -12.95 8.02
N HIS A 641 -26.34 -12.15 7.42
CA HIS A 641 -24.99 -12.59 7.06
C HIS A 641 -24.18 -13.05 8.27
N ALA A 642 -24.33 -12.39 9.42
CA ALA A 642 -23.68 -12.77 10.66
C ALA A 642 -24.10 -14.16 11.17
N LYS A 643 -25.34 -14.60 10.93
CA LYS A 643 -25.79 -15.97 11.27
C LYS A 643 -24.94 -17.00 10.54
N PHE A 644 -24.63 -16.76 9.27
CA PHE A 644 -23.77 -17.67 8.51
C PHE A 644 -22.32 -17.68 9.02
N VAL A 645 -21.79 -16.54 9.48
CA VAL A 645 -20.46 -16.50 10.13
C VAL A 645 -20.45 -17.42 11.36
N ASN A 646 -21.51 -17.37 12.17
CA ASN A 646 -21.70 -18.25 13.32
C ASN A 646 -21.74 -19.73 12.91
N ASP A 647 -22.44 -20.07 11.81
CA ASP A 647 -22.51 -21.44 11.29
C ASP A 647 -21.13 -21.95 10.83
N VAL A 648 -20.33 -21.12 10.16
CA VAL A 648 -18.96 -21.45 9.77
C VAL A 648 -18.09 -21.73 11.00
N VAL A 649 -18.16 -20.88 12.02
CA VAL A 649 -17.38 -21.06 13.27
C VAL A 649 -17.82 -22.33 14.01
N LYS A 650 -19.13 -22.60 14.14
CA LYS A 650 -19.67 -23.83 14.74
C LYS A 650 -19.25 -25.09 13.99
N ALA A 651 -19.10 -25.00 12.66
CA ALA A 651 -18.57 -26.09 11.84
C ALA A 651 -17.04 -26.29 11.97
N GLY A 652 -16.35 -25.51 12.80
CA GLY A 652 -14.89 -25.56 12.98
C GLY A 652 -14.11 -24.86 11.87
N GLY A 653 -14.74 -23.89 11.21
CA GLY A 653 -14.16 -23.05 10.17
C GLY A 653 -13.39 -21.85 10.72
N LEU A 654 -12.75 -21.13 9.80
CA LEU A 654 -12.00 -19.92 10.10
C LEU A 654 -12.82 -18.70 9.68
N ALA A 655 -12.95 -17.74 10.60
CA ALA A 655 -13.56 -16.44 10.33
C ALA A 655 -12.66 -15.34 10.90
N GLY A 656 -12.74 -14.14 10.31
CA GLY A 656 -12.00 -12.96 10.76
C GLY A 656 -12.88 -11.72 10.87
N VAL A 657 -12.51 -10.80 11.76
CA VAL A 657 -13.07 -9.44 11.81
C VAL A 657 -12.33 -8.60 10.78
N GLY A 658 -13.05 -8.13 9.76
CA GLY A 658 -12.51 -7.28 8.70
C GLY A 658 -13.22 -5.94 8.66
N SER A 659 -12.63 -4.89 9.21
CA SER A 659 -13.31 -3.59 9.35
C SER A 659 -13.48 -2.83 8.04
N HIS A 660 -12.78 -3.24 6.98
CA HIS A 660 -12.70 -2.65 5.65
C HIS A 660 -12.22 -1.18 5.60
N GLY A 661 -12.17 -0.46 6.71
CA GLY A 661 -11.63 0.91 6.79
C GLY A 661 -12.68 2.02 6.71
N GLN A 662 -13.98 1.73 6.85
CA GLN A 662 -15.05 2.73 6.86
C GLN A 662 -14.83 3.79 7.95
N LEU A 663 -14.41 3.37 9.14
CA LEU A 663 -14.00 4.26 10.24
C LEU A 663 -12.82 3.65 10.99
N GLN A 664 -11.67 4.31 10.95
CA GLN A 664 -10.45 3.80 11.58
C GLN A 664 -10.60 3.76 13.10
N GLY A 665 -10.16 2.66 13.74
CA GLY A 665 -10.37 2.43 15.16
C GLY A 665 -11.78 1.90 15.45
N LEU A 666 -12.75 2.78 15.69
CA LEU A 666 -14.10 2.38 16.15
C LEU A 666 -14.82 1.42 15.19
N GLY A 667 -14.59 1.53 13.87
CA GLY A 667 -15.18 0.64 12.87
C GLY A 667 -14.79 -0.83 13.08
N TYR A 668 -13.62 -1.13 13.65
CA TYR A 668 -13.26 -2.50 14.01
C TYR A 668 -14.25 -3.11 15.01
N HIS A 669 -14.65 -2.35 16.03
CA HIS A 669 -15.61 -2.82 17.02
C HIS A 669 -17.01 -2.96 16.42
N TRP A 670 -17.40 -2.06 15.52
CA TRP A 670 -18.67 -2.18 14.80
C TRP A 670 -18.75 -3.46 13.98
N GLU A 671 -17.68 -3.84 13.29
CA GLU A 671 -17.61 -5.12 12.58
C GLU A 671 -17.73 -6.31 13.55
N LEU A 672 -16.99 -6.29 14.66
CA LEU A 672 -17.07 -7.34 15.68
C LEU A 672 -18.48 -7.47 16.28
N TRP A 673 -19.16 -6.36 16.55
CA TRP A 673 -20.53 -6.36 17.06
C TRP A 673 -21.52 -6.85 16.00
N SER A 674 -21.29 -6.52 14.73
CA SER A 674 -22.07 -7.04 13.60
C SER A 674 -21.95 -8.55 13.49
N ILE A 675 -20.73 -9.09 13.60
CA ILE A 675 -20.49 -10.54 13.59
C ILE A 675 -21.19 -11.22 14.78
N ALA A 676 -21.11 -10.62 15.97
CA ALA A 676 -21.77 -11.17 17.16
C ALA A 676 -23.31 -11.20 17.05
N SER A 677 -23.90 -10.26 16.29
CA SER A 677 -25.36 -10.12 16.15
C SER A 677 -26.07 -11.35 15.54
N GLY A 678 -25.33 -12.21 14.83
CA GLY A 678 -25.83 -13.47 14.27
C GLY A 678 -26.11 -14.59 15.28
N GLY A 679 -26.29 -14.26 16.57
CA GLY A 679 -26.45 -15.23 17.66
C GLY A 679 -25.16 -15.98 18.01
N MET A 680 -24.01 -15.39 17.72
CA MET A 680 -22.70 -15.91 18.15
C MET A 680 -22.49 -15.53 19.61
N ASN A 681 -22.05 -16.47 20.46
CA ASN A 681 -21.72 -16.11 21.83
C ASN A 681 -20.46 -15.21 21.87
N ASN A 682 -20.35 -14.39 22.90
CA ASN A 682 -19.28 -13.39 22.99
C ASN A 682 -17.88 -14.00 23.02
N LEU A 683 -17.70 -15.20 23.58
CA LEU A 683 -16.40 -15.86 23.60
C LEU A 683 -15.96 -16.29 22.19
N ASP A 684 -16.87 -16.84 21.39
CA ASP A 684 -16.58 -17.18 19.99
C ASP A 684 -16.35 -15.92 19.13
N ALA A 685 -17.11 -14.84 19.35
CA ALA A 685 -16.85 -13.56 18.69
C ALA A 685 -15.43 -13.04 19.00
N LEU A 686 -14.98 -13.16 20.26
CA LEU A 686 -13.62 -12.81 20.64
C LEU A 686 -12.57 -13.72 19.98
N LYS A 687 -12.86 -15.01 19.75
CA LYS A 687 -11.97 -15.88 18.96
C LYS A 687 -11.86 -15.41 17.52
N VAL A 688 -12.97 -14.98 16.89
CA VAL A 688 -12.96 -14.38 15.55
C VAL A 688 -12.07 -13.13 15.53
N ALA A 689 -12.15 -12.29 16.57
CA ALA A 689 -11.35 -11.07 16.71
C ALA A 689 -9.85 -11.32 17.01
N THR A 690 -9.47 -12.52 17.42
CA THR A 690 -8.11 -12.82 17.91
C THR A 690 -7.53 -14.08 17.27
N ILE A 691 -7.68 -15.26 17.89
CA ILE A 691 -6.98 -16.48 17.48
C ILE A 691 -7.39 -16.96 16.09
N LEU A 692 -8.69 -16.91 15.73
CA LEU A 692 -9.13 -17.33 14.39
C LEU A 692 -8.69 -16.33 13.32
N GLY A 693 -8.68 -15.03 13.64
CA GLY A 693 -8.09 -14.00 12.78
C GLY A 693 -6.58 -14.24 12.57
N ALA A 694 -5.83 -14.52 13.65
CA ALA A 694 -4.41 -14.84 13.57
C ALA A 694 -4.14 -16.11 12.75
N THR A 695 -4.90 -17.19 12.96
CA THR A 695 -4.78 -18.43 12.19
C THR A 695 -5.12 -18.22 10.72
N SER A 696 -6.13 -17.39 10.41
CA SER A 696 -6.51 -17.04 9.04
C SER A 696 -5.39 -16.35 8.26
N LEU A 697 -4.45 -15.72 8.97
CA LEU A 697 -3.27 -15.05 8.40
C LEU A 697 -1.98 -15.89 8.54
N GLY A 698 -2.04 -17.08 9.17
CA GLY A 698 -0.88 -17.90 9.47
C GLY A 698 0.05 -17.31 10.55
N LEU A 699 -0.51 -16.53 11.48
CA LEU A 699 0.22 -15.80 12.53
C LEU A 699 -0.01 -16.34 13.94
N ASP A 700 -0.82 -17.38 14.08
CA ASP A 700 -1.22 -18.00 15.35
C ASP A 700 -0.06 -18.63 16.12
N GLY A 701 1.09 -18.86 15.49
CA GLY A 701 2.30 -19.28 16.21
C GLY A 701 2.83 -18.23 17.20
N ASP A 702 2.64 -16.94 16.92
CA ASP A 702 3.17 -15.84 17.72
C ASP A 702 2.08 -14.86 18.24
N LEU A 703 0.86 -14.91 17.71
CA LEU A 703 -0.23 -13.98 18.00
C LEU A 703 -1.55 -14.70 18.30
N GLY A 704 -2.57 -13.93 18.69
CA GLY A 704 -3.96 -14.38 18.80
C GLY A 704 -4.36 -15.05 20.12
N SER A 705 -3.42 -15.36 21.01
CA SER A 705 -3.71 -15.89 22.35
C SER A 705 -2.71 -15.39 23.40
N VAL A 706 -3.12 -15.39 24.68
CA VAL A 706 -2.28 -15.06 25.83
C VAL A 706 -1.61 -16.34 26.32
N GLU A 707 -0.52 -16.72 25.65
CA GLU A 707 0.23 -17.95 25.94
C GLU A 707 1.73 -17.67 26.08
N ALA A 708 2.40 -18.45 26.95
CA ALA A 708 3.84 -18.34 27.12
C ALA A 708 4.59 -18.59 25.80
N GLY A 709 5.58 -17.76 25.53
CA GLY A 709 6.37 -17.78 24.30
C GLY A 709 5.85 -16.85 23.22
N LYS A 710 4.55 -16.53 23.17
CA LYS A 710 3.96 -15.63 22.16
C LYS A 710 4.36 -14.17 22.36
N LEU A 711 4.13 -13.34 21.34
CA LEU A 711 4.40 -11.90 21.41
C LEU A 711 3.45 -11.23 22.40
N ALA A 712 3.97 -10.23 23.11
CA ALA A 712 3.23 -9.43 24.06
C ALA A 712 2.39 -8.35 23.34
N ASP A 713 1.36 -8.81 22.65
CA ASP A 713 0.34 -8.00 22.00
C ASP A 713 -1.00 -8.26 22.72
N LEU A 714 -1.45 -7.31 23.54
CA LEU A 714 -2.56 -7.46 24.48
C LEU A 714 -3.48 -6.24 24.47
N VAL A 715 -4.75 -6.42 24.79
CA VAL A 715 -5.68 -5.32 25.09
C VAL A 715 -6.15 -5.46 26.53
N ILE A 716 -6.06 -4.36 27.28
CA ILE A 716 -6.56 -4.26 28.65
C ILE A 716 -7.85 -3.44 28.59
N LEU A 717 -8.96 -4.05 29.01
CA LEU A 717 -10.30 -3.49 28.97
C LEU A 717 -10.77 -3.12 30.38
N ASP A 718 -11.52 -2.02 30.51
CA ASP A 718 -12.17 -1.63 31.76
C ASP A 718 -13.30 -2.58 32.17
N LYS A 719 -13.94 -3.24 31.20
CA LYS A 719 -15.12 -4.09 31.42
C LYS A 719 -14.95 -5.47 30.79
N ASN A 720 -15.82 -6.41 31.20
CA ASN A 720 -15.80 -7.79 30.75
C ASN A 720 -16.50 -7.97 29.39
N PRO A 721 -15.80 -8.34 28.30
CA PRO A 721 -16.43 -8.55 26.99
C PRO A 721 -17.25 -9.84 26.89
N ILE A 722 -17.11 -10.79 27.82
CA ILE A 722 -17.95 -12.01 27.85
C ILE A 722 -19.39 -11.66 28.24
N GLU A 723 -19.59 -10.70 29.14
CA GLU A 723 -20.93 -10.24 29.56
C GLU A 723 -21.63 -9.43 28.47
N ASN A 724 -20.87 -8.61 27.74
CA ASN A 724 -21.38 -7.82 26.63
C ASN A 724 -20.25 -7.54 25.63
N ILE A 725 -20.40 -7.99 24.39
CA ILE A 725 -19.38 -7.80 23.34
C ILE A 725 -19.03 -6.33 23.10
N ARG A 726 -19.95 -5.39 23.39
CA ARG A 726 -19.67 -3.94 23.31
C ARG A 726 -18.59 -3.46 24.27
N ASN A 727 -18.32 -4.20 25.35
CA ASN A 727 -17.22 -3.90 26.26
C ASN A 727 -15.84 -4.04 25.62
N THR A 728 -15.73 -4.61 24.41
CA THR A 728 -14.48 -4.60 23.62
C THR A 728 -13.97 -3.19 23.31
N ASN A 729 -14.84 -2.18 23.25
CA ASN A 729 -14.45 -0.77 23.05
C ASN A 729 -14.10 -0.04 24.36
N THR A 730 -13.97 -0.74 25.49
CA THR A 730 -13.55 -0.14 26.77
C THR A 730 -12.04 -0.22 26.99
N VAL A 731 -11.27 0.05 25.93
CA VAL A 731 -9.80 -0.10 25.92
C VAL A 731 -9.16 0.91 26.89
N TYR A 732 -8.70 0.40 28.03
CA TYR A 732 -7.95 1.13 29.04
C TYR A 732 -6.51 1.35 28.58
N GLN A 733 -5.85 0.28 28.16
CA GLN A 733 -4.48 0.28 27.67
C GLN A 733 -4.31 -0.78 26.59
N VAL A 734 -3.36 -0.55 25.69
CA VAL A 734 -2.99 -1.50 24.64
C VAL A 734 -1.50 -1.80 24.74
N MET A 735 -1.14 -3.08 24.72
CA MET A 735 0.24 -3.51 24.62
C MET A 735 0.54 -3.97 23.21
N LYS A 736 1.59 -3.42 22.58
CA LYS A 736 2.11 -3.89 21.29
C LYS A 736 3.59 -4.15 21.43
N ASN A 737 4.01 -5.36 21.11
CA ASN A 737 5.41 -5.78 21.13
C ASN A 737 6.08 -5.61 22.50
N GLY A 738 5.32 -5.71 23.60
CA GLY A 738 5.82 -5.48 24.97
C GLY A 738 5.86 -4.01 25.44
N ARG A 739 5.52 -3.05 24.57
CA ARG A 739 5.31 -1.64 24.96
C ARG A 739 3.84 -1.44 25.32
N LEU A 740 3.59 -0.86 26.48
CA LEU A 740 2.26 -0.56 27.00
C LEU A 740 1.93 0.90 26.73
N TYR A 741 0.78 1.14 26.11
CA TYR A 741 0.28 2.46 25.76
C TYR A 741 -1.05 2.75 26.44
N ASP A 742 -1.26 4.00 26.80
CA ASP A 742 -2.57 4.49 27.22
C ASP A 742 -3.58 4.42 26.07
N GLY A 743 -4.78 3.89 26.33
CA GLY A 743 -5.79 3.66 25.30
C GLY A 743 -6.43 4.93 24.72
N ASN A 744 -6.29 6.08 25.38
CA ASN A 744 -6.92 7.34 24.95
C ASN A 744 -5.93 8.30 24.28
N THR A 745 -4.63 8.14 24.54
CA THR A 745 -3.58 9.08 24.09
C THR A 745 -2.45 8.40 23.32
N LEU A 746 -2.28 7.09 23.46
CA LEU A 746 -1.09 6.34 23.03
C LEU A 746 0.23 6.84 23.64
N ASP A 747 0.17 7.55 24.78
CA ASP A 747 1.34 7.77 25.61
C ASP A 747 1.93 6.41 26.01
N GLU A 748 3.24 6.24 25.83
CA GLU A 748 3.92 5.05 26.31
C GLU A 748 4.00 5.10 27.84
N VAL A 749 3.42 4.10 28.48
CA VAL A 749 3.40 3.93 29.95
C VAL A 749 4.53 3.00 30.40
N TYR A 750 4.95 2.08 29.54
CA TYR A 750 6.04 1.13 29.77
C TYR A 750 6.63 0.62 28.44
N PRO A 751 7.94 0.30 28.35
CA PRO A 751 8.97 0.43 29.40
C PRO A 751 9.49 1.85 29.60
N THR A 752 9.28 2.75 28.63
CA THR A 752 9.78 4.13 28.71
C THR A 752 8.59 5.08 28.75
N VAL A 753 8.40 5.80 29.87
CA VAL A 753 7.31 6.77 29.98
C VAL A 753 7.56 7.92 29.01
N ARG A 754 6.74 8.03 27.95
CA ARG A 754 6.91 9.02 26.87
C ARG A 754 5.56 9.49 26.34
N LYS A 755 5.46 10.78 26.01
CA LYS A 755 4.29 11.32 25.32
C LYS A 755 4.22 10.82 23.88
N ALA A 756 3.02 10.57 23.40
CA ALA A 756 2.78 10.29 21.99
C ALA A 756 3.24 11.47 21.12
N PRO A 757 3.72 11.20 19.89
CA PRO A 757 3.93 12.26 18.90
C PRO A 757 2.58 12.83 18.45
N SER A 758 2.61 14.01 17.81
CA SER A 758 1.44 14.49 17.07
C SER A 758 1.11 13.53 15.92
N PHE A 759 -0.17 13.20 15.77
CA PHE A 759 -0.65 12.32 14.69
C PHE A 759 -1.02 13.08 13.41
N GLY A 760 -0.83 14.41 13.38
CA GLY A 760 -1.08 15.25 12.20
C GLY A 760 -2.57 15.42 11.85
N ASN A 761 -3.46 15.11 12.77
CA ASN A 761 -4.92 15.28 12.68
C ASN A 761 -5.44 16.40 13.61
N GLU A 762 -4.53 17.04 14.36
CA GLU A 762 -4.80 18.16 15.24
C GLU A 762 -5.19 19.37 14.38
N GLN A 763 -6.49 19.65 14.26
CA GLN A 763 -6.94 20.89 13.64
C GLN A 763 -6.65 22.05 14.60
N ALA A 764 -5.77 22.96 14.19
CA ALA A 764 -5.66 24.24 14.86
C ALA A 764 -7.03 24.92 14.83
N ARG A 765 -7.48 25.48 15.96
CA ARG A 765 -8.64 26.37 15.94
C ARG A 765 -8.34 27.48 14.91
N PRO A 766 -9.29 27.81 14.02
CA PRO A 766 -9.00 28.78 13.00
C PRO A 766 -8.70 30.13 13.68
N GLU A 767 -7.48 30.61 13.50
CA GLU A 767 -7.02 31.87 14.08
C GLU A 767 -7.51 33.04 13.21
N ASN A 768 -7.96 34.12 13.85
CA ASN A 768 -8.40 35.36 13.17
C ASN A 768 -9.63 35.21 12.25
N VAL A 769 -10.56 34.30 12.56
CA VAL A 769 -11.88 34.29 11.90
C VAL A 769 -12.72 35.46 12.43
N PRO A 770 -13.15 36.41 11.56
CA PRO A 770 -14.04 37.48 11.99
C PRO A 770 -15.33 36.91 12.58
N GLY A 771 -15.67 37.29 13.81
CA GLY A 771 -16.93 36.91 14.47
C GLY A 771 -16.90 35.67 15.36
N LEU A 772 -15.74 34.98 15.52
CA LEU A 772 -15.56 33.98 16.56
C LEU A 772 -14.82 34.62 17.75
N ASN A 773 -15.53 34.84 18.87
CA ASN A 773 -14.92 35.34 20.11
C ASN A 773 -14.02 34.24 20.73
N ARG A 774 -12.83 34.65 21.15
CA ARG A 774 -11.71 33.81 21.60
C ARG A 774 -12.04 32.89 22.78
#